data_AF-A0A292SX96-F1
#
_entry.id   AF-A0A292SX96-F1
#
_cell.length_a   1.000
_cell.length_b   1.000
_cell.length_c   1.000
_cell.angle_alpha   90.00
_cell.angle_beta   90.00
_cell.angle_gamma   90.00
#
_symmetry.space_group_name_H-M   'P 1'
#
loop_
_entity.id
_entity.type
_entity.pdbx_description
1 polymer ?
#
loop_
_entity_poly.entity_id
_entity_poly.type
_entity_poly.pdbx_seq_one_letter_code
_entity_poly.pdbx_strand_id
1 'polypeptide(L)'
;MANSNYAWTDNPTVSGVSQCDTDVLNDCLMHLKYNHRTSGGGFSLFDTKITDHVLSGDEALGWVIQGGVVTMTYPDAVNVIKEEYSNGVECTDGDVTYMLSPTGRRIADISQYEAVDRLYETKGHAPYYVYDAVNQQFYLPKTKLLQQFTTNTDLVNTVNEAGLPNITGTFGGTRDVAVAPTGAFYRNGWTPAPGAGSDTYAIAFDASRSNSLYGKSDTVQPPSVNMLIYYKVGEVVVNSDLALIDAQEMIEDALQEVDTKINDGLSSLANASDALRQTQVTNCILEAPNNIKIDINENGYLVLKSGSTLIIPAGLDDEGNKKFEHKTLESDVVFTNTDAITGNLKDFMPIVWYSNDASTAHSIGGVCVSQMFAGETAPTNAQDMYWYDTANNLIKFSGDTGASWEFAMASFPICQVDVIFESASVKYFNYPKAIFSHCGFIGSAYWLDKEVKYLAPNGKSETGTLNNIEGVTQDVQIHIITDEESNNTASKCMAWVSSNSISWWGNASIKTSYTKPSVTGYTRYFDSNENYWKKADLSTTFTNTNLCPFATFNINTQNQILSMQPYEIMQVAIGNNSVFWPDYTAGITISAFPYTAEYDGWLTASVIGDQGTGQNGYLQINGNTVVHSYGLDYTTSQWVIPVSRGDVITAHQVGSVTIFPCKGGR
;
A
#
# COMPACT_ATOMS: atom_id res chain seq x y z
N MET A 1 -27.02 42.98 -17.63
CA MET A 1 -27.38 41.68 -16.99
C MET A 1 -27.45 40.66 -18.12
N ALA A 2 -26.76 39.54 -18.17
CA ALA A 2 -25.93 38.87 -17.18
C ALA A 2 -24.78 38.11 -17.88
N ASN A 3 -23.68 37.96 -17.14
CA ASN A 3 -22.50 37.18 -17.47
C ASN A 3 -22.84 35.71 -17.72
N SER A 4 -22.27 35.13 -18.77
CA SER A 4 -21.94 33.69 -18.78
C SER A 4 -20.46 33.55 -18.45
N ASN A 5 -20.16 33.51 -17.16
CA ASN A 5 -18.88 33.06 -16.63
C ASN A 5 -18.73 31.58 -16.95
N TYR A 6 -17.79 31.22 -17.83
CA TYR A 6 -17.21 29.88 -17.80
C TYR A 6 -16.30 29.84 -16.57
N ALA A 7 -16.70 29.07 -15.56
CA ALA A 7 -15.92 28.90 -14.34
C ALA A 7 -14.69 28.04 -14.67
N TRP A 8 -13.53 28.69 -14.69
CA TRP A 8 -12.24 28.03 -14.55
C TRP A 8 -12.15 27.45 -13.12
N THR A 9 -11.87 26.16 -13.01
CA THR A 9 -11.45 25.56 -11.74
C THR A 9 -9.95 25.32 -11.81
N ASP A 10 -9.18 26.34 -11.43
CA ASP A 10 -7.77 26.21 -11.08
C ASP A 10 -7.67 25.50 -9.72
N ASN A 11 -7.63 24.17 -9.72
CA ASN A 11 -7.05 23.46 -8.58
C ASN A 11 -6.56 22.05 -8.95
N PRO A 12 -5.25 21.87 -9.22
CA PRO A 12 -4.66 20.53 -9.43
C PRO A 12 -4.57 19.69 -8.13
N THR A 13 -5.06 20.20 -6.98
CA THR A 13 -5.10 19.45 -5.71
C THR A 13 -6.47 18.86 -5.36
N VAL A 14 -7.45 18.89 -6.27
CA VAL A 14 -8.69 18.13 -6.08
C VAL A 14 -8.40 16.65 -6.26
N SER A 15 -8.12 15.97 -5.15
CA SER A 15 -8.08 14.51 -5.04
C SER A 15 -9.32 13.90 -5.69
N GLY A 16 -9.14 13.14 -6.78
CA GLY A 16 -10.23 12.35 -7.37
C GLY A 16 -10.22 12.13 -8.89
N VAL A 17 -9.31 12.72 -9.67
CA VAL A 17 -9.27 12.45 -11.13
C VAL A 17 -8.40 11.21 -11.39
N SER A 18 -9.03 10.07 -11.70
CA SER A 18 -8.39 8.75 -11.81
C SER A 18 -7.68 8.46 -13.13
N GLN A 19 -7.56 9.44 -14.03
CA GLN A 19 -6.76 9.32 -15.25
C GLN A 19 -6.10 10.66 -15.55
N CYS A 20 -4.76 10.67 -15.51
CA CYS A 20 -3.96 11.65 -16.22
C CYS A 20 -4.16 11.37 -17.71
N ASP A 21 -4.97 12.19 -18.36
CA ASP A 21 -5.00 12.22 -19.82
C ASP A 21 -3.72 12.93 -20.28
N THR A 22 -2.79 12.17 -20.84
CA THR A 22 -1.53 12.68 -21.36
C THR A 22 -1.73 13.72 -22.46
N ASP A 23 -2.89 13.73 -23.13
CA ASP A 23 -3.24 14.72 -24.14
C ASP A 23 -3.61 16.07 -23.50
N VAL A 24 -4.25 16.05 -22.32
CA VAL A 24 -4.54 17.26 -21.52
C VAL A 24 -3.26 17.83 -20.90
N LEU A 25 -2.32 16.99 -20.46
CA LEU A 25 -1.03 17.48 -19.93
C LEU A 25 -0.22 18.17 -21.03
N ASN A 26 -0.21 17.61 -22.24
CA ASN A 26 0.43 18.24 -23.41
C ASN A 26 -0.28 19.55 -23.78
N ASP A 27 -1.60 19.60 -23.79
CA ASP A 27 -2.36 20.83 -24.04
C ASP A 27 -2.13 21.89 -22.94
N CYS A 28 -2.03 21.48 -21.67
CA CYS A 28 -1.72 22.36 -20.54
C CYS A 28 -0.28 22.88 -20.59
N LEU A 29 0.70 22.06 -21.00
CA LEU A 29 2.08 22.47 -21.21
C LEU A 29 2.23 23.41 -22.42
N MET A 30 1.43 23.21 -23.47
CA MET A 30 1.34 24.13 -24.61
C MET A 30 0.68 25.46 -24.22
N HIS A 31 -0.30 25.46 -23.31
CA HIS A 31 -0.90 26.69 -22.76
C HIS A 31 -0.01 27.41 -21.75
N LEU A 32 0.82 26.70 -20.97
CA LEU A 32 1.84 27.29 -20.09
C LEU A 32 2.97 27.94 -20.90
N LYS A 33 3.35 27.38 -22.06
CA LYS A 33 4.24 28.05 -23.02
C LYS A 33 3.64 29.34 -23.60
N TYR A 34 2.32 29.48 -23.62
CA TYR A 34 1.63 30.66 -24.15
C TYR A 34 1.42 31.79 -23.12
N ASN A 35 1.49 31.50 -21.82
CA ASN A 35 1.14 32.47 -20.78
C ASN A 35 2.28 32.95 -19.88
N HIS A 36 3.52 32.50 -20.11
CA HIS A 36 4.67 32.99 -19.32
C HIS A 36 5.27 34.30 -19.90
N ARG A 37 4.50 35.39 -19.75
CA ARG A 37 4.90 36.81 -19.59
C ARG A 37 3.80 37.76 -20.12
N THR A 38 2.55 37.64 -19.66
CA THR A 38 1.65 38.80 -19.70
C THR A 38 2.03 39.77 -18.58
N SER A 39 3.22 40.37 -18.68
CA SER A 39 3.64 41.50 -17.85
C SER A 39 3.85 42.73 -18.75
N GLY A 40 2.73 43.37 -19.12
CA GLY A 40 2.70 44.83 -19.23
C GLY A 40 3.52 45.51 -20.34
N GLY A 41 3.45 45.03 -21.59
CA GLY A 41 3.87 45.84 -22.75
C GLY A 41 2.88 45.67 -23.88
N GLY A 42 1.88 46.55 -24.00
CA GLY A 42 0.82 46.52 -25.01
C GLY A 42 1.27 46.77 -26.46
N PHE A 43 2.38 46.18 -26.88
CA PHE A 43 2.91 46.26 -28.24
C PHE A 43 2.47 45.03 -29.04
N SER A 44 1.80 45.28 -30.15
CA SER A 44 1.47 44.27 -31.15
C SER A 44 2.67 43.97 -32.04
N LEU A 45 2.64 42.86 -32.79
CA LEU A 45 3.66 42.58 -33.80
C LEU A 45 3.80 43.75 -34.78
N PHE A 46 5.06 44.07 -35.10
CA PHE A 46 5.49 45.18 -35.94
C PHE A 46 5.27 46.59 -35.37
N ASP A 47 4.81 46.71 -34.12
CA ASP A 47 4.89 48.00 -33.43
C ASP A 47 6.35 48.42 -33.24
N THR A 48 6.57 49.74 -33.16
CA THR A 48 7.92 50.30 -33.03
C THR A 48 8.17 50.88 -31.66
N LYS A 49 9.39 50.69 -31.17
CA LYS A 49 9.95 51.34 -29.97
C LYS A 49 11.16 52.17 -30.38
N ILE A 50 11.21 53.43 -29.94
CA ILE A 50 12.37 54.31 -30.12
C ILE A 50 13.20 54.28 -28.84
N THR A 51 14.51 54.13 -28.98
CA THR A 51 15.46 53.93 -27.87
C THR A 51 16.72 54.77 -28.06
N ASP A 52 17.36 55.17 -26.95
CA ASP A 52 18.61 55.94 -26.93
C ASP A 52 19.88 55.05 -26.84
N HIS A 53 19.71 53.73 -26.68
CA HIS A 53 20.79 52.76 -26.55
C HIS A 53 20.48 51.46 -27.31
N VAL A 54 21.51 50.63 -27.51
CA VAL A 54 21.36 49.31 -28.13
C VAL A 54 20.74 48.34 -27.13
N LEU A 55 19.65 47.67 -27.51
CA LEU A 55 19.00 46.67 -26.64
C LEU A 55 19.92 45.46 -26.46
N SER A 56 19.96 44.90 -25.25
CA SER A 56 20.78 43.72 -24.94
C SER A 56 20.12 42.83 -23.89
N GLY A 57 20.56 41.55 -23.82
CA GLY A 57 20.02 40.56 -22.89
C GLY A 57 18.50 40.40 -23.04
N ASP A 58 17.80 40.32 -21.91
CA ASP A 58 16.34 40.19 -21.84
C ASP A 58 15.58 41.32 -22.54
N GLU A 59 16.14 42.53 -22.63
CA GLU A 59 15.47 43.68 -23.27
C GLU A 59 15.45 43.56 -24.80
N ALA A 60 16.42 42.85 -25.39
CA ALA A 60 16.46 42.59 -26.83
C ALA A 60 15.51 41.46 -27.27
N LEU A 61 14.99 40.66 -26.34
CA LEU A 61 14.11 39.54 -26.66
C LEU A 61 12.82 40.06 -27.32
N GLY A 62 12.56 39.56 -28.53
CA GLY A 62 11.39 39.97 -29.31
C GLY A 62 11.52 41.30 -30.06
N TRP A 63 12.70 41.92 -30.07
CA TRP A 63 12.93 43.21 -30.72
C TRP A 63 14.07 43.14 -31.73
N VAL A 64 13.85 43.65 -32.95
CA VAL A 64 14.89 43.73 -33.98
C VAL A 64 14.98 45.16 -34.50
N ILE A 65 16.20 45.67 -34.62
CA ILE A 65 16.47 47.02 -35.11
C ILE A 65 15.99 47.17 -36.56
N GLN A 66 15.53 48.37 -36.95
CA GLN A 66 15.16 48.69 -38.34
C GLN A 66 16.24 48.23 -39.35
N GLY A 67 15.82 47.73 -40.52
CA GLY A 67 16.73 47.13 -41.50
C GLY A 67 17.31 45.75 -41.13
N GLY A 68 17.13 45.29 -39.89
CA GLY A 68 17.59 43.97 -39.44
C GLY A 68 16.81 42.82 -40.10
N VAL A 69 17.43 41.64 -40.09
CA VAL A 69 16.82 40.39 -40.57
C VAL A 69 16.05 39.70 -39.43
N VAL A 70 14.86 39.20 -39.75
CA VAL A 70 14.00 38.43 -38.86
C VAL A 70 13.85 37.04 -39.46
N THR A 71 14.27 36.02 -38.71
CA THR A 71 14.29 34.62 -39.15
C THR A 71 13.23 33.81 -38.40
N MET A 72 13.15 32.51 -38.70
CA MET A 72 12.29 31.55 -37.97
C MET A 72 12.60 31.40 -36.47
N THR A 73 13.61 32.10 -35.94
CA THR A 73 13.73 32.34 -34.49
C THR A 73 12.45 32.99 -33.92
N TYR A 74 11.76 33.79 -34.73
CA TYR A 74 10.47 34.42 -34.42
C TYR A 74 9.40 34.02 -35.45
N PRO A 75 8.80 32.82 -35.33
CA PRO A 75 7.95 32.25 -36.36
C PRO A 75 6.68 33.05 -36.61
N ASP A 76 6.12 33.69 -35.59
CA ASP A 76 4.87 34.46 -35.72
C ASP A 76 5.03 35.64 -36.69
N ALA A 77 6.12 36.43 -36.55
CA ALA A 77 6.37 37.54 -37.45
C ALA A 77 6.65 37.08 -38.90
N VAL A 78 7.42 36.00 -39.08
CA VAL A 78 7.71 35.45 -40.41
C VAL A 78 6.42 34.96 -41.08
N ASN A 79 5.56 34.25 -40.34
CA ASN A 79 4.30 33.74 -40.85
C ASN A 79 3.32 34.85 -41.23
N VAL A 80 3.23 35.93 -40.43
CA VAL A 80 2.39 37.09 -40.78
C VAL A 80 2.88 37.75 -42.08
N ILE A 81 4.19 37.98 -42.23
CA ILE A 81 4.74 38.56 -43.48
C ILE A 81 4.49 37.65 -44.68
N LYS A 82 4.67 36.34 -44.52
CA LYS A 82 4.39 35.35 -45.56
C LYS A 82 2.93 35.36 -46.00
N GLU A 83 2.00 35.39 -45.05
CA GLU A 83 0.57 35.43 -45.32
C GLU A 83 0.17 36.76 -45.99
N GLU A 84 0.66 37.88 -45.46
CA GLU A 84 0.38 39.21 -46.00
C GLU A 84 0.96 39.43 -47.40
N TYR A 85 2.14 38.88 -47.68
CA TYR A 85 2.73 38.89 -49.02
C TYR A 85 1.86 38.10 -50.01
N SER A 86 1.41 36.90 -49.61
CA SER A 86 0.58 36.02 -50.44
C SER A 86 -0.79 36.61 -50.74
N ASN A 87 -1.34 37.40 -49.81
CA ASN A 87 -2.64 38.05 -49.92
C ASN A 87 -2.56 39.50 -50.44
N GLY A 88 -1.37 40.00 -50.79
CA GLY A 88 -1.17 41.37 -51.21
C GLY A 88 -1.54 41.62 -52.68
N VAL A 89 -1.59 42.91 -53.06
CA VAL A 89 -1.78 43.36 -54.44
C VAL A 89 -0.48 43.94 -54.96
N GLU A 90 0.00 43.49 -56.12
CA GLU A 90 1.23 43.98 -56.73
C GLU A 90 1.12 45.47 -57.07
N CYS A 91 2.13 46.23 -56.65
CA CYS A 91 2.29 47.66 -56.84
C CYS A 91 3.73 47.96 -57.26
N THR A 92 3.97 49.14 -57.83
CA THR A 92 5.33 49.60 -58.18
C THR A 92 5.48 51.07 -57.82
N ASP A 93 6.55 51.39 -57.09
CA ASP A 93 6.90 52.75 -56.67
C ASP A 93 8.38 52.99 -56.99
N GLY A 94 8.63 53.77 -58.06
CA GLY A 94 9.97 53.93 -58.64
C GLY A 94 10.50 52.60 -59.18
N ASP A 95 11.68 52.19 -58.69
CA ASP A 95 12.38 50.96 -59.11
C ASP A 95 12.05 49.74 -58.24
N VAL A 96 11.14 49.85 -57.27
CA VAL A 96 10.78 48.75 -56.35
C VAL A 96 9.37 48.23 -56.69
N THR A 97 9.29 46.96 -57.07
CA THR A 97 8.02 46.22 -57.16
C THR A 97 7.74 45.51 -55.84
N TYR A 98 6.52 45.62 -55.32
CA TYR A 98 6.14 45.07 -54.02
C TYR A 98 4.68 44.66 -53.95
N MET A 99 4.33 43.84 -52.98
CA MET A 99 2.96 43.47 -52.63
C MET A 99 2.44 44.41 -51.53
N LEU A 100 1.35 45.13 -51.80
CA LEU A 100 0.62 45.90 -50.79
C LEU A 100 -0.34 44.96 -50.05
N SER A 101 -0.05 44.67 -48.78
CA SER A 101 -0.85 43.76 -47.98
C SER A 101 -2.21 44.37 -47.57
N PRO A 102 -3.20 43.55 -47.17
CA PRO A 102 -4.50 44.03 -46.68
C PRO A 102 -4.42 44.98 -45.47
N THR A 103 -3.34 44.91 -44.69
CA THR A 103 -3.08 45.78 -43.54
C THR A 103 -2.26 47.02 -43.89
N GLY A 104 -1.91 47.20 -45.18
CA GLY A 104 -1.18 48.35 -45.70
C GLY A 104 0.34 48.24 -45.64
N ARG A 105 0.90 47.06 -45.33
CA ARG A 105 2.36 46.84 -45.37
C ARG A 105 2.83 46.71 -46.81
N ARG A 106 3.98 47.32 -47.13
CA ARG A 106 4.64 47.17 -48.42
C ARG A 106 5.68 46.06 -48.30
N ILE A 107 5.46 44.92 -48.95
CA ILE A 107 6.30 43.73 -48.82
C ILE A 107 6.88 43.36 -50.19
N ALA A 108 8.18 43.59 -50.39
CA ALA A 108 8.89 43.27 -51.61
C ALA A 108 9.50 41.86 -51.54
N ASP A 109 9.69 41.22 -52.69
CA ASP A 109 10.43 39.96 -52.80
C ASP A 109 11.94 40.18 -52.57
N ILE A 110 12.66 39.15 -52.13
CA ILE A 110 14.11 39.18 -51.93
C ILE A 110 14.90 39.62 -53.17
N SER A 111 14.38 39.37 -54.38
CA SER A 111 14.96 39.88 -55.63
C SER A 111 15.03 41.41 -55.72
N GLN A 112 14.22 42.13 -54.94
CA GLN A 112 14.17 43.59 -54.92
C GLN A 112 15.07 44.20 -53.83
N TYR A 113 15.81 43.39 -53.07
CA TYR A 113 16.63 43.86 -51.95
C TYR A 113 17.59 44.99 -52.36
N GLU A 114 18.32 44.83 -53.48
CA GLU A 114 19.24 45.87 -53.96
C GLU A 114 18.55 47.18 -54.36
N ALA A 115 17.31 47.11 -54.87
CA ALA A 115 16.53 48.28 -55.21
C ALA A 115 16.06 49.02 -53.94
N VAL A 116 15.61 48.27 -52.93
CA VAL A 116 15.23 48.80 -51.61
C VAL A 116 16.43 49.44 -50.90
N ASP A 117 17.60 48.80 -50.95
CA ASP A 117 18.84 49.32 -50.36
C ASP A 117 19.30 50.60 -51.03
N ARG A 118 19.32 50.63 -52.37
CA ARG A 118 19.64 51.83 -53.14
C ARG A 118 18.67 52.97 -52.86
N LEU A 119 17.38 52.68 -52.69
CA LEU A 119 16.39 53.68 -52.30
C LEU A 119 16.72 54.27 -50.92
N TYR A 120 17.10 53.44 -49.95
CA TYR A 120 17.52 53.93 -48.64
C TYR A 120 18.81 54.76 -48.71
N GLU A 121 19.80 54.36 -49.51
CA GLU A 121 21.04 55.12 -49.67
C GLU A 121 20.80 56.50 -50.29
N THR A 122 19.98 56.55 -51.34
CA THR A 122 19.71 57.77 -52.13
C THR A 122 18.69 58.70 -51.49
N LYS A 123 17.62 58.16 -50.90
CA LYS A 123 16.49 58.93 -50.33
C LYS A 123 16.42 58.90 -48.81
N GLY A 124 17.16 58.02 -48.15
CA GLY A 124 17.15 57.89 -46.69
C GLY A 124 15.91 57.24 -46.10
N HIS A 125 14.98 56.76 -46.93
CA HIS A 125 13.73 56.13 -46.50
C HIS A 125 13.36 54.99 -47.43
N ALA A 126 13.17 53.80 -46.86
CA ALA A 126 12.74 52.60 -47.55
C ALA A 126 11.67 51.88 -46.71
N PRO A 127 10.38 52.16 -46.94
CA PRO A 127 9.26 51.64 -46.13
C PRO A 127 8.85 50.22 -46.56
N TYR A 128 9.81 49.38 -46.92
CA TYR A 128 9.57 48.05 -47.46
C TYR A 128 10.05 46.97 -46.49
N TYR A 129 9.19 46.00 -46.20
CA TYR A 129 9.63 44.69 -45.75
C TYR A 129 10.17 43.94 -46.96
N VAL A 130 11.25 43.18 -46.82
CA VAL A 130 11.79 42.35 -47.92
C VAL A 130 11.68 40.89 -47.52
N TYR A 131 10.79 40.14 -48.16
CA TYR A 131 10.51 38.74 -47.83
C TYR A 131 11.36 37.77 -48.65
N ASP A 132 12.04 36.86 -47.96
CA ASP A 132 12.84 35.78 -48.53
C ASP A 132 12.14 34.45 -48.26
N ALA A 133 11.36 34.01 -49.25
CA ALA A 133 10.59 32.77 -49.17
C ALA A 133 11.49 31.52 -49.06
N VAL A 134 12.73 31.57 -49.55
CA VAL A 134 13.65 30.42 -49.57
C VAL A 134 14.22 30.18 -48.17
N ASN A 135 14.73 31.24 -47.53
CA ASN A 135 15.33 31.14 -46.20
C ASN A 135 14.32 31.32 -45.05
N GLN A 136 13.04 31.55 -45.38
CA GLN A 136 11.97 31.80 -44.42
C GLN A 136 12.32 32.94 -43.45
N GLN A 137 12.67 34.08 -44.02
CA GLN A 137 13.07 35.27 -43.27
C GLN A 137 12.59 36.53 -43.98
N PHE A 138 12.66 37.67 -43.30
CA PHE A 138 12.42 38.97 -43.93
C PHE A 138 13.28 40.07 -43.33
N TYR A 139 13.49 41.15 -44.08
CA TYR A 139 14.17 42.36 -43.61
C TYR A 139 13.16 43.43 -43.24
N LEU A 140 13.43 44.15 -42.15
CA LEU A 140 12.59 45.23 -41.67
C LEU A 140 12.76 46.52 -42.48
N PRO A 141 11.72 47.39 -42.56
CA PRO A 141 11.85 48.72 -43.15
C PRO A 141 12.94 49.55 -42.46
N LYS A 142 13.51 50.52 -43.18
CA LYS A 142 14.57 51.41 -42.67
C LYS A 142 14.42 52.85 -43.10
N THR A 143 14.73 53.77 -42.20
CA THR A 143 14.66 55.22 -42.39
C THR A 143 15.71 55.96 -41.55
N LYS A 144 16.28 57.03 -42.11
CA LYS A 144 17.09 58.05 -41.42
C LYS A 144 16.46 59.44 -41.48
N LEU A 145 15.28 59.55 -42.10
CA LEU A 145 14.54 60.81 -42.19
C LEU A 145 13.85 61.14 -40.86
N LEU A 146 13.72 62.43 -40.56
CA LEU A 146 12.92 62.91 -39.44
C LEU A 146 11.44 62.59 -39.66
N GLN A 147 10.77 62.04 -38.65
CA GLN A 147 9.35 61.70 -38.73
C GLN A 147 8.46 62.93 -38.53
N GLN A 148 7.57 63.20 -39.48
CA GLN A 148 6.51 64.20 -39.37
C GLN A 148 5.16 63.48 -39.18
N PHE A 149 4.43 63.84 -38.14
CA PHE A 149 3.10 63.28 -37.89
C PHE A 149 2.03 64.05 -38.67
N THR A 150 1.09 63.31 -39.25
CA THR A 150 -0.03 63.84 -40.04
C THR A 150 -1.33 63.18 -39.59
N THR A 151 -2.44 63.90 -39.66
CA THR A 151 -3.80 63.34 -39.52
C THR A 151 -4.40 62.95 -40.87
N ASN A 152 -3.77 63.34 -41.98
CA ASN A 152 -4.17 62.94 -43.33
C ASN A 152 -3.56 61.58 -43.67
N THR A 153 -4.41 60.55 -43.75
CA THR A 153 -4.02 59.16 -44.01
C THR A 153 -3.43 58.95 -45.40
N ASP A 154 -3.76 59.80 -46.38
CA ASP A 154 -3.24 59.69 -47.75
C ASP A 154 -1.75 60.07 -47.85
N LEU A 155 -1.23 60.76 -46.83
CA LEU A 155 0.17 61.18 -46.75
C LEU A 155 1.07 60.16 -46.03
N VAL A 156 0.52 59.05 -45.54
CA VAL A 156 1.31 58.02 -44.84
C VAL A 156 2.36 57.44 -45.79
N ASN A 157 3.61 57.36 -45.31
CA ASN A 157 4.80 56.95 -46.09
C ASN A 157 5.15 57.84 -47.30
N THR A 158 4.55 59.03 -47.42
CA THR A 158 5.01 60.03 -48.41
C THR A 158 6.19 60.83 -47.86
N VAL A 159 7.17 61.09 -48.72
CA VAL A 159 8.38 61.85 -48.34
C VAL A 159 8.18 63.32 -48.69
N ASN A 160 8.30 64.19 -47.68
CA ASN A 160 8.36 65.63 -47.90
C ASN A 160 9.80 66.06 -48.18
N GLU A 161 10.03 66.69 -49.33
CA GLU A 161 11.34 67.24 -49.69
C GLU A 161 11.72 68.40 -48.75
N ALA A 162 13.03 68.58 -48.55
CA ALA A 162 13.55 69.64 -47.68
C ALA A 162 13.12 71.04 -48.19
N GLY A 163 12.65 71.90 -47.29
CA GLY A 163 12.22 73.25 -47.60
C GLY A 163 12.59 74.24 -46.51
N LEU A 164 13.00 75.44 -46.92
CA LEU A 164 13.23 76.57 -46.04
C LEU A 164 12.41 77.77 -46.53
N PRO A 165 11.90 78.62 -45.63
CA PRO A 165 11.35 79.92 -46.01
C PRO A 165 12.38 80.74 -46.80
N ASN A 166 11.90 81.53 -47.76
CA ASN A 166 12.77 82.39 -48.56
C ASN A 166 13.51 83.41 -47.67
N ILE A 167 14.79 83.66 -47.97
CA ILE A 167 15.58 84.69 -47.29
C ILE A 167 15.52 85.95 -48.13
N THR A 168 14.96 87.01 -47.56
CA THR A 168 14.86 88.31 -48.22
C THR A 168 15.84 89.32 -47.63
N GLY A 169 16.16 90.33 -48.42
CA GLY A 169 16.92 91.50 -48.01
C GLY A 169 16.85 92.53 -49.12
N THR A 170 17.16 93.78 -48.76
CA THR A 170 17.15 94.89 -49.73
C THR A 170 18.48 95.59 -49.72
N PHE A 171 18.90 96.06 -50.89
CA PHE A 171 20.00 96.99 -51.08
C PHE A 171 19.59 98.00 -52.16
N GLY A 172 20.05 99.24 -52.05
CA GLY A 172 19.73 100.28 -53.04
C GLY A 172 20.64 100.22 -54.28
N GLY A 173 20.15 100.75 -55.41
CA GLY A 173 20.90 100.82 -56.68
C GLY A 173 22.14 101.72 -56.59
N THR A 174 23.17 101.37 -57.37
CA THR A 174 24.53 101.92 -57.30
C THR A 174 24.63 103.39 -57.72
N ARG A 175 24.91 104.29 -56.77
CA ARG A 175 25.91 105.39 -56.91
C ARG A 175 26.26 106.01 -55.55
N ASP A 176 25.33 106.02 -54.61
CA ASP A 176 25.54 106.37 -53.20
C ASP A 176 24.36 105.79 -52.43
N VAL A 177 24.54 104.65 -51.77
CA VAL A 177 23.40 103.97 -51.13
C VAL A 177 23.05 104.71 -49.84
N ALA A 178 22.07 105.62 -49.92
CA ALA A 178 21.48 106.31 -48.77
C ALA A 178 20.77 105.34 -47.79
N VAL A 179 20.53 104.08 -48.20
CA VAL A 179 19.89 103.04 -47.40
C VAL A 179 20.89 101.90 -47.14
N ALA A 180 21.12 101.56 -45.87
CA ALA A 180 22.01 100.45 -45.53
C ALA A 180 21.42 99.11 -46.00
N PRO A 181 22.23 98.16 -46.56
CA PRO A 181 21.76 96.81 -46.83
C PRO A 181 21.17 96.17 -45.57
N THR A 182 20.09 95.42 -45.74
CA THR A 182 19.39 94.74 -44.64
C THR A 182 19.35 93.23 -44.84
N GLY A 183 19.18 92.49 -43.75
CA GLY A 183 19.11 91.02 -43.76
C GLY A 183 20.43 90.39 -44.20
N ALA A 184 20.36 89.49 -45.17
CA ALA A 184 21.49 88.70 -45.64
C ALA A 184 22.49 89.51 -46.50
N PHE A 185 22.15 90.72 -46.92
CA PHE A 185 23.03 91.57 -47.72
C PHE A 185 23.89 92.48 -46.85
N TYR A 186 25.15 92.68 -47.26
CA TYR A 186 26.06 93.61 -46.60
C TYR A 186 27.08 94.20 -47.56
N ARG A 187 27.72 95.29 -47.12
CA ARG A 187 28.80 95.95 -47.87
C ARG A 187 30.10 95.17 -47.68
N ASN A 188 30.67 94.64 -48.76
CA ASN A 188 31.93 93.90 -48.78
C ASN A 188 33.01 94.69 -49.51
N GLY A 189 33.37 95.84 -48.94
CA GLY A 189 34.41 96.73 -49.48
C GLY A 189 33.99 97.52 -50.72
N TRP A 190 34.95 98.27 -51.25
CA TRP A 190 34.79 99.08 -52.46
C TRP A 190 35.24 98.30 -53.69
N THR A 191 34.44 98.34 -54.75
CA THR A 191 34.79 97.77 -56.05
C THR A 191 34.80 98.90 -57.09
N PRO A 192 35.83 98.99 -57.94
CA PRO A 192 35.85 99.97 -59.03
C PRO A 192 34.70 99.71 -60.01
N ALA A 193 33.88 100.72 -60.29
CA ALA A 193 32.86 100.60 -61.33
C ALA A 193 33.53 100.58 -62.72
N PRO A 194 33.26 99.60 -63.60
CA PRO A 194 33.77 99.63 -64.96
C PRO A 194 33.16 100.83 -65.71
N GLY A 195 33.96 101.87 -65.95
CA GLY A 195 33.66 102.90 -66.95
C GLY A 195 32.97 104.19 -66.50
N ALA A 196 32.74 104.48 -65.21
CA ALA A 196 32.24 105.79 -64.79
C ALA A 196 32.60 106.19 -63.33
N GLY A 197 33.75 106.82 -63.16
CA GLY A 197 33.96 107.98 -62.26
C GLY A 197 33.87 107.87 -60.74
N SER A 198 33.45 106.75 -60.13
CA SER A 198 33.42 106.61 -58.67
C SER A 198 33.37 105.15 -58.22
N ASP A 199 34.08 104.81 -57.13
CA ASP A 199 34.00 103.50 -56.48
C ASP A 199 32.56 103.22 -56.02
N THR A 200 32.11 101.97 -56.08
CA THR A 200 30.81 101.54 -55.53
C THR A 200 31.00 100.48 -54.47
N TYR A 201 30.06 100.35 -53.53
CA TYR A 201 30.11 99.28 -52.55
C TYR A 201 29.78 97.95 -53.22
N ALA A 202 30.67 96.96 -53.09
CA ALA A 202 30.31 95.58 -53.39
C ALA A 202 29.24 95.13 -52.39
N ILE A 203 28.16 94.55 -52.89
CA ILE A 203 27.16 93.90 -52.06
C ILE A 203 27.48 92.41 -52.04
N ALA A 204 27.74 91.88 -50.86
CA ALA A 204 27.86 90.45 -50.64
C ALA A 204 26.59 89.90 -50.00
N PHE A 205 26.35 88.62 -50.23
CA PHE A 205 25.26 87.86 -49.63
C PHE A 205 25.85 86.86 -48.65
N ASP A 206 25.37 86.90 -47.42
CA ASP A 206 25.64 85.91 -46.40
C ASP A 206 24.39 85.74 -45.52
N ALA A 207 23.71 84.60 -45.72
CA ALA A 207 22.49 84.25 -45.01
C ALA A 207 22.69 84.17 -43.49
N SER A 208 23.89 83.83 -43.01
CA SER A 208 24.19 83.71 -41.56
C SER A 208 24.01 85.03 -40.80
N ARG A 209 24.01 86.15 -41.52
CA ARG A 209 23.75 87.49 -40.99
C ARG A 209 22.29 87.72 -40.62
N SER A 210 21.35 87.02 -41.27
CA SER A 210 19.93 87.06 -40.90
C SER A 210 19.62 86.13 -39.73
N ASN A 211 20.32 85.01 -39.63
CA ASN A 211 20.21 84.07 -38.52
C ASN A 211 21.49 83.21 -38.43
N SER A 212 22.09 83.10 -37.24
CA SER A 212 23.32 82.33 -37.02
C SER A 212 23.16 80.80 -37.21
N LEU A 213 21.96 80.31 -37.52
CA LEU A 213 21.70 78.92 -37.91
C LEU A 213 22.16 78.58 -39.34
N TYR A 214 22.20 79.55 -40.26
CA TYR A 214 22.64 79.28 -41.63
C TYR A 214 24.15 78.97 -41.67
N GLY A 215 24.53 77.91 -42.41
CA GLY A 215 25.90 77.42 -42.53
C GLY A 215 26.33 76.40 -41.47
N LYS A 216 25.43 75.97 -40.56
CA LYS A 216 25.72 74.93 -39.55
C LYS A 216 25.57 73.48 -40.05
N SER A 217 24.99 73.27 -41.22
CA SER A 217 24.82 71.96 -41.88
C SER A 217 24.82 72.16 -43.39
N ASP A 218 25.25 71.15 -44.15
CA ASP A 218 25.25 71.15 -45.62
C ASP A 218 23.83 71.01 -46.21
N THR A 219 22.85 70.62 -45.39
CA THR A 219 21.43 70.48 -45.76
C THR A 219 20.50 71.06 -44.70
N VAL A 220 19.20 71.13 -45.00
CA VAL A 220 18.17 71.56 -44.05
C VAL A 220 18.06 70.52 -42.94
N GLN A 221 18.42 70.90 -41.71
CA GLN A 221 18.33 70.04 -40.55
C GLN A 221 17.76 70.82 -39.34
N PRO A 222 16.60 70.43 -38.80
CA PRO A 222 16.16 70.95 -37.51
C PRO A 222 17.02 70.36 -36.37
N PRO A 223 17.07 71.00 -35.19
CA PRO A 223 17.68 70.40 -34.01
C PRO A 223 17.16 68.98 -33.79
N SER A 224 18.06 68.01 -33.72
CA SER A 224 17.73 66.58 -33.73
C SER A 224 18.70 65.79 -32.86
N VAL A 225 18.25 64.62 -32.41
CA VAL A 225 19.05 63.61 -31.70
C VAL A 225 18.89 62.28 -32.42
N ASN A 226 19.97 61.53 -32.55
CA ASN A 226 19.94 60.21 -33.16
C ASN A 226 19.45 59.19 -32.13
N MET A 227 18.43 58.41 -32.51
CA MET A 227 17.86 57.33 -31.71
C MET A 227 17.69 56.09 -32.59
N LEU A 228 17.59 54.92 -31.96
CA LEU A 228 17.38 53.63 -32.63
C LEU A 228 15.91 53.26 -32.63
N ILE A 229 15.42 52.77 -33.78
CA ILE A 229 14.06 52.24 -33.96
C ILE A 229 14.15 50.72 -33.95
N TYR A 230 13.40 50.07 -33.06
CA TYR A 230 13.22 48.62 -33.00
C TYR A 230 11.78 48.26 -33.34
N TYR A 231 11.59 47.15 -34.04
CA TYR A 231 10.30 46.54 -34.33
C TYR A 231 10.06 45.34 -33.44
N LYS A 232 8.84 45.20 -32.92
CA LYS A 232 8.39 44.01 -32.19
C LYS A 232 8.20 42.86 -33.15
N VAL A 233 8.93 41.76 -32.97
CA VAL A 233 8.90 40.58 -33.87
C VAL A 233 8.47 39.29 -33.18
N GLY A 234 8.27 39.29 -31.85
CA GLY A 234 7.73 38.15 -31.13
C GLY A 234 7.96 38.24 -29.63
N GLU A 235 7.59 37.20 -28.91
CA GLU A 235 7.88 37.01 -27.47
C GLU A 235 8.61 35.70 -27.18
N VAL A 236 8.52 34.74 -28.10
CA VAL A 236 9.10 33.41 -27.98
C VAL A 236 10.30 33.31 -28.91
N VAL A 237 11.49 33.13 -28.32
CA VAL A 237 12.67 32.64 -29.05
C VAL A 237 12.60 31.13 -28.99
N VAL A 238 12.41 30.47 -30.13
CA VAL A 238 12.47 28.99 -30.18
C VAL A 238 13.95 28.55 -30.17
N ASN A 239 14.66 28.78 -29.06
CA ASN A 239 15.97 28.17 -28.86
C ASN A 239 15.74 26.75 -28.33
N SER A 240 15.70 25.80 -29.27
CA SER A 240 15.56 24.37 -28.95
C SER A 240 16.55 23.90 -27.87
N ASP A 241 17.74 24.48 -27.80
CA ASP A 241 18.80 24.06 -26.86
C ASP A 241 18.52 24.40 -25.38
N LEU A 242 17.89 25.53 -25.05
CA LEU A 242 17.61 25.90 -23.65
C LEU A 242 16.42 25.13 -23.08
N ALA A 243 15.37 24.92 -23.89
CA ALA A 243 14.22 24.12 -23.48
C ALA A 243 14.57 22.63 -23.31
N LEU A 244 15.59 22.14 -24.02
CA LEU A 244 16.10 20.78 -23.86
C LEU A 244 16.89 20.60 -22.56
N ILE A 245 17.64 21.62 -22.12
CA ILE A 245 18.40 21.60 -20.85
C ILE A 245 17.46 21.56 -19.65
N ASP A 246 16.46 22.44 -19.61
CA ASP A 246 15.49 22.47 -18.50
C ASP A 246 14.68 21.16 -18.41
N ALA A 247 14.34 20.57 -19.57
CA ALA A 247 13.66 19.28 -19.60
C ALA A 247 14.56 18.13 -19.14
N GLN A 248 15.87 18.18 -19.42
CA GLN A 248 16.83 17.18 -18.95
C GLN A 248 17.01 17.25 -17.43
N GLU A 249 17.15 18.45 -16.86
CA GLU A 249 17.28 18.66 -15.42
C GLU A 249 16.02 18.19 -14.67
N MET A 250 14.84 18.50 -15.19
CA MET A 250 13.57 18.01 -14.63
C MET A 250 13.45 16.47 -14.68
N ILE A 251 13.99 15.82 -15.71
CA ILE A 251 14.00 14.35 -15.82
C ILE A 251 15.00 13.75 -14.83
N GLU A 252 16.19 14.34 -14.66
CA GLU A 252 17.19 13.87 -13.69
C GLU A 252 16.67 13.97 -12.25
N ASP A 253 16.04 15.09 -11.89
CA ASP A 253 15.41 15.28 -10.57
C ASP A 253 14.30 14.24 -10.33
N ALA A 254 13.45 14.00 -11.32
CA ALA A 254 12.38 13.01 -11.23
C ALA A 254 12.93 11.57 -11.06
N LEU A 255 14.01 11.23 -11.77
CA LEU A 255 14.68 9.93 -11.64
C LEU A 255 15.31 9.78 -10.24
N GLN A 256 15.92 10.84 -9.71
CA GLN A 256 16.51 10.81 -8.38
C GLN A 256 15.46 10.71 -7.26
N GLU A 257 14.30 11.34 -7.43
CA GLU A 257 13.15 11.17 -6.52
C GLU A 257 12.61 9.73 -6.56
N VAL A 258 12.52 9.12 -7.75
CA VAL A 258 12.13 7.72 -7.92
C VAL A 258 13.11 6.78 -7.22
N ASP A 259 14.42 6.96 -7.42
CA ASP A 259 15.44 6.16 -6.75
C ASP A 259 15.37 6.29 -5.23
N THR A 260 15.14 7.50 -4.73
CA THR A 260 14.96 7.74 -3.29
C THR A 260 13.73 6.99 -2.75
N LYS A 261 12.58 7.11 -3.43
CA LYS A 261 11.35 6.40 -3.05
C LYS A 261 11.49 4.88 -3.13
N ILE A 262 12.22 4.36 -4.12
CA ILE A 262 12.53 2.93 -4.23
C ILE A 262 13.37 2.49 -3.02
N ASN A 263 14.43 3.23 -2.68
CA ASN A 263 15.29 2.91 -1.54
C ASN A 263 14.55 2.99 -0.20
N ASP A 264 13.67 3.98 -0.02
CA ASP A 264 12.80 4.09 1.16
C ASP A 264 11.82 2.91 1.24
N GLY A 265 11.24 2.52 0.10
CA GLY A 265 10.36 1.35 -0.02
C GLY A 265 11.09 0.05 0.31
N LEU A 266 12.29 -0.16 -0.23
CA LEU A 266 13.15 -1.31 0.05
C LEU A 266 13.53 -1.38 1.54
N SER A 267 13.89 -0.23 2.14
CA SER A 267 14.21 -0.14 3.57
C SER A 267 12.99 -0.46 4.44
N SER A 268 11.81 0.00 4.04
CA SER A 268 10.55 -0.31 4.72
C SER A 268 10.20 -1.80 4.64
N LEU A 269 10.41 -2.43 3.47
CA LEU A 269 10.25 -3.88 3.29
C LEU A 269 11.25 -4.69 4.12
N ALA A 270 12.52 -4.26 4.18
CA ALA A 270 13.53 -4.89 5.02
C ALA A 270 13.14 -4.85 6.51
N ASN A 271 12.71 -3.69 7.00
CA ASN A 271 12.23 -3.54 8.38
C ASN A 271 10.98 -4.40 8.67
N ALA A 272 10.06 -4.53 7.72
CA ALA A 272 8.90 -5.42 7.86
C ALA A 272 9.32 -6.90 7.90
N SER A 273 10.29 -7.30 7.08
CA SER A 273 10.87 -8.64 7.11
C SER A 273 11.56 -8.93 8.45
N ASP A 274 12.29 -7.97 9.00
CA ASP A 274 12.94 -8.09 10.30
C ASP A 274 11.93 -8.19 11.44
N ALA A 275 10.84 -7.41 11.39
CA ALA A 275 9.74 -7.53 12.34
C ALA A 275 9.09 -8.92 12.29
N LEU A 276 8.87 -9.48 11.09
CA LEU A 276 8.35 -10.84 10.89
C LEU A 276 9.33 -11.92 11.38
N ARG A 277 10.64 -11.73 11.21
CA ARG A 277 11.69 -12.63 11.72
C ARG A 277 11.80 -12.60 13.26
N GLN A 278 11.54 -11.45 13.89
CA GLN A 278 11.52 -11.30 15.35
C GLN A 278 10.21 -11.81 15.98
N THR A 279 9.15 -12.00 15.18
CA THR A 279 7.82 -12.49 15.62
C THR A 279 7.52 -13.92 15.19
N GLN A 280 8.52 -14.69 14.72
CA GLN A 280 8.32 -16.10 14.40
C GLN A 280 7.76 -16.89 15.59
N VAL A 281 6.76 -17.73 15.31
CA VAL A 281 6.19 -18.66 16.28
C VAL A 281 7.30 -19.60 16.76
N THR A 282 7.39 -19.81 18.07
CA THR A 282 8.30 -20.74 18.72
C THR A 282 7.47 -21.56 19.70
N ASN A 283 7.92 -22.77 20.05
CA ASN A 283 7.29 -23.58 21.08
C ASN A 283 5.83 -23.97 20.75
N CYS A 284 5.64 -24.59 19.58
CA CYS A 284 4.34 -25.03 19.07
C CYS A 284 4.43 -26.33 18.26
N ILE A 285 3.29 -26.97 18.08
CA ILE A 285 3.08 -28.02 17.09
C ILE A 285 2.93 -27.35 15.73
N LEU A 286 3.73 -27.75 14.74
CA LEU A 286 3.66 -27.20 13.38
C LEU A 286 2.64 -27.94 12.54
N GLU A 287 2.64 -29.27 12.65
CA GLU A 287 1.74 -30.16 11.95
C GLU A 287 1.53 -31.41 12.81
N ALA A 288 0.33 -31.95 12.83
CA ALA A 288 0.03 -33.21 13.51
C ALA A 288 -0.99 -34.03 12.69
N PRO A 289 -0.95 -35.37 12.76
CA PRO A 289 -1.96 -36.20 12.13
C PRO A 289 -3.35 -35.92 12.70
N ASN A 290 -4.32 -35.59 11.84
CA ASN A 290 -5.72 -35.48 12.24
C ASN A 290 -6.43 -36.84 12.12
N ASN A 291 -6.00 -37.79 12.95
CA ASN A 291 -6.39 -39.18 12.80
C ASN A 291 -7.84 -39.46 13.23
N ILE A 292 -8.38 -38.76 14.22
CA ILE A 292 -9.70 -39.08 14.78
C ILE A 292 -10.73 -38.02 14.36
N LYS A 293 -11.75 -38.44 13.62
CA LYS A 293 -12.84 -37.58 13.16
C LYS A 293 -14.14 -38.04 13.82
N ILE A 294 -14.68 -37.22 14.71
CA ILE A 294 -15.85 -37.55 15.50
C ILE A 294 -17.02 -36.62 15.15
N ASP A 295 -18.22 -37.17 15.20
CA ASP A 295 -19.48 -36.46 15.09
C ASP A 295 -20.49 -37.00 16.11
N ILE A 296 -21.55 -36.25 16.39
CA ILE A 296 -22.72 -36.73 17.14
C ILE A 296 -23.90 -36.75 16.17
N ASN A 297 -24.46 -37.93 15.91
CA ASN A 297 -25.57 -38.03 14.95
C ASN A 297 -26.88 -37.46 15.50
N GLU A 298 -27.89 -37.37 14.65
CA GLU A 298 -29.24 -36.89 14.97
C GLU A 298 -29.91 -37.61 16.16
N ASN A 299 -29.47 -38.84 16.47
CA ASN A 299 -29.97 -39.64 17.58
C ASN A 299 -29.11 -39.51 18.84
N GLY A 300 -28.10 -38.64 18.85
CA GLY A 300 -27.22 -38.43 20.00
C GLY A 300 -26.05 -39.37 20.15
N TYR A 301 -25.85 -40.28 19.18
CA TYR A 301 -24.79 -41.27 19.29
C TYR A 301 -23.48 -40.73 18.76
N LEU A 302 -22.40 -41.07 19.48
CA LEU A 302 -21.04 -40.84 19.01
C LEU A 302 -20.80 -41.61 17.72
N VAL A 303 -20.36 -40.91 16.68
CA VAL A 303 -19.99 -41.47 15.39
C VAL A 303 -18.52 -41.20 15.14
N LEU A 304 -17.75 -42.26 14.97
CA LEU A 304 -16.41 -42.17 14.43
C LEU A 304 -16.49 -42.26 12.91
N LYS A 305 -16.09 -41.20 12.21
CA LYS A 305 -16.28 -41.07 10.77
C LYS A 305 -15.27 -41.93 10.00
N SER A 306 -15.70 -42.41 8.83
CA SER A 306 -14.84 -43.00 7.81
C SER A 306 -13.63 -42.12 7.52
N GLY A 307 -12.50 -42.76 7.22
CA GLY A 307 -11.21 -42.09 7.07
C GLY A 307 -10.60 -41.60 8.38
N SER A 308 -11.13 -42.00 9.55
CA SER A 308 -10.40 -41.92 10.82
C SER A 308 -9.38 -43.04 10.92
N THR A 309 -8.20 -42.75 11.44
CA THR A 309 -7.11 -43.71 11.64
C THR A 309 -6.95 -44.03 13.13
N LEU A 310 -7.02 -45.30 13.48
CA LEU A 310 -6.86 -45.80 14.84
C LEU A 310 -5.42 -46.18 15.10
N ILE A 311 -4.94 -45.95 16.32
CA ILE A 311 -3.66 -46.47 16.80
C ILE A 311 -3.94 -47.70 17.66
N ILE A 312 -3.46 -48.87 17.24
CA ILE A 312 -3.71 -50.15 17.92
C ILE A 312 -2.38 -50.70 18.45
N PRO A 313 -2.22 -50.88 19.77
CA PRO A 313 -1.12 -51.64 20.34
C PRO A 313 -1.21 -53.11 19.92
N ALA A 314 -0.23 -53.56 19.13
CA ALA A 314 -0.30 -54.82 18.38
C ALA A 314 0.82 -55.79 18.76
N GLY A 315 1.21 -55.80 20.04
CA GLY A 315 2.24 -56.71 20.54
C GLY A 315 3.65 -56.13 20.40
N LEU A 316 4.63 -57.03 20.43
CA LEU A 316 6.03 -56.72 20.18
C LEU A 316 6.41 -57.17 18.75
N ASP A 317 7.33 -56.46 18.12
CA ASP A 317 7.96 -56.90 16.87
C ASP A 317 8.99 -58.02 17.09
N ASP A 318 9.62 -58.49 16.01
CA ASP A 318 10.59 -59.60 16.06
C ASP A 318 11.86 -59.23 16.85
N GLU A 319 12.13 -57.93 16.99
CA GLU A 319 13.23 -57.36 17.77
C GLU A 319 12.84 -57.07 19.24
N GLY A 320 11.58 -57.28 19.62
CA GLY A 320 11.05 -57.05 20.97
C GLY A 320 10.66 -55.60 21.26
N ASN A 321 10.61 -54.72 20.26
CA ASN A 321 10.10 -53.36 20.42
C ASN A 321 8.57 -53.32 20.33
N LYS A 322 7.96 -52.28 20.90
CA LYS A 322 6.52 -52.09 20.88
C LYS A 322 6.02 -51.82 19.46
N LYS A 323 5.12 -52.66 18.95
CA LYS A 323 4.50 -52.53 17.63
C LYS A 323 3.16 -51.80 17.70
N PHE A 324 3.00 -50.75 16.90
CA PHE A 324 1.72 -50.03 16.76
C PHE A 324 1.20 -50.14 15.34
N GLU A 325 -0.07 -50.49 15.18
CA GLU A 325 -0.74 -50.53 13.90
C GLU A 325 -1.67 -49.33 13.74
N HIS A 326 -1.47 -48.57 12.65
CA HIS A 326 -2.36 -47.51 12.21
C HIS A 326 -3.41 -48.09 11.26
N LYS A 327 -4.68 -48.14 11.68
CA LYS A 327 -5.78 -48.69 10.87
C LYS A 327 -6.79 -47.62 10.52
N THR A 328 -6.92 -47.31 9.22
CA THR A 328 -7.94 -46.38 8.74
C THR A 328 -9.26 -47.09 8.55
N LEU A 329 -10.34 -46.49 9.05
CA LEU A 329 -11.70 -46.99 8.90
C LEU A 329 -12.25 -46.68 7.51
N GLU A 330 -12.89 -47.67 6.89
CA GLU A 330 -13.49 -47.53 5.56
C GLU A 330 -14.93 -47.00 5.61
N SER A 331 -15.60 -47.16 6.75
CA SER A 331 -16.97 -46.71 6.98
C SER A 331 -17.12 -46.03 8.34
N ASP A 332 -18.20 -45.27 8.51
CA ASP A 332 -18.56 -44.71 9.80
C ASP A 332 -18.84 -45.84 10.80
N VAL A 333 -18.41 -45.67 12.05
CA VAL A 333 -18.69 -46.59 13.16
C VAL A 333 -19.49 -45.81 14.20
N VAL A 334 -20.70 -46.28 14.48
CA VAL A 334 -21.61 -45.64 15.43
C VAL A 334 -21.52 -46.36 16.77
N PHE A 335 -21.44 -45.62 17.86
CA PHE A 335 -21.60 -46.18 19.20
C PHE A 335 -23.08 -46.53 19.41
N THR A 336 -23.42 -47.81 19.36
CA THR A 336 -24.80 -48.29 19.44
C THR A 336 -25.15 -49.01 20.75
N ASN A 337 -24.30 -48.95 21.79
CA ASN A 337 -24.50 -49.79 22.98
C ASN A 337 -25.79 -49.44 23.76
N THR A 338 -26.86 -50.14 23.40
CA THR A 338 -28.23 -49.93 23.88
C THR A 338 -28.50 -50.55 25.24
N ASP A 339 -27.67 -51.48 25.76
CA ASP A 339 -28.10 -52.32 26.89
C ASP A 339 -27.15 -52.37 28.11
N ALA A 340 -25.85 -52.08 27.99
CA ALA A 340 -24.89 -52.33 29.09
C ALA A 340 -24.67 -51.15 30.07
N ILE A 341 -24.88 -49.90 29.62
CA ILE A 341 -24.64 -48.74 30.47
C ILE A 341 -25.90 -48.38 31.25
N THR A 342 -25.83 -48.43 32.58
CA THR A 342 -26.95 -48.15 33.50
C THR A 342 -26.70 -46.86 34.30
N GLY A 343 -26.89 -45.70 33.66
CA GLY A 343 -26.86 -44.38 34.32
C GLY A 343 -25.72 -43.47 33.83
N ASN A 344 -25.82 -42.18 34.17
CA ASN A 344 -24.89 -41.13 33.75
C ASN A 344 -23.44 -41.52 34.00
N LEU A 345 -22.64 -41.55 32.93
CA LEU A 345 -21.21 -41.79 33.02
C LEU A 345 -20.47 -40.49 32.75
N LYS A 346 -19.61 -40.11 33.70
CA LYS A 346 -18.70 -38.97 33.55
C LYS A 346 -17.35 -39.46 33.08
N ASP A 347 -16.73 -38.69 32.18
CA ASP A 347 -15.37 -38.97 31.71
C ASP A 347 -15.24 -40.38 31.11
N PHE A 348 -16.24 -40.78 30.32
CA PHE A 348 -16.24 -42.00 29.53
C PHE A 348 -15.16 -41.91 28.46
N MET A 349 -14.44 -43.01 28.25
CA MET A 349 -13.30 -43.12 27.35
C MET A 349 -13.62 -44.17 26.28
N PRO A 350 -14.17 -43.76 25.11
CA PRO A 350 -14.48 -44.68 24.04
C PRO A 350 -13.22 -45.28 23.41
N ILE A 351 -13.30 -46.57 23.08
CA ILE A 351 -12.27 -47.36 22.41
C ILE A 351 -12.93 -48.09 21.24
N VAL A 352 -12.20 -48.28 20.14
CA VAL A 352 -12.69 -49.07 19.01
C VAL A 352 -12.16 -50.48 19.09
N TRP A 353 -13.07 -51.45 19.05
CA TRP A 353 -12.75 -52.85 18.82
C TRP A 353 -12.68 -53.11 17.32
N TYR A 354 -11.48 -53.35 16.84
CA TYR A 354 -11.18 -53.51 15.43
C TYR A 354 -11.20 -54.98 15.02
N SER A 355 -12.04 -55.33 14.05
CA SER A 355 -12.02 -56.65 13.40
C SER A 355 -11.16 -56.63 12.13
N ASN A 356 -10.27 -57.61 11.99
CA ASN A 356 -9.60 -57.90 10.71
C ASN A 356 -10.48 -58.70 9.74
N ASP A 357 -11.58 -59.28 10.23
CA ASP A 357 -12.55 -59.99 9.40
C ASP A 357 -13.54 -58.97 8.82
N ALA A 358 -13.49 -58.78 7.51
CA ALA A 358 -14.36 -57.86 6.76
C ALA A 358 -15.86 -58.19 6.89
N SER A 359 -16.22 -59.39 7.37
CA SER A 359 -17.61 -59.77 7.65
C SER A 359 -18.12 -59.34 9.03
N THR A 360 -17.21 -58.90 9.91
CA THR A 360 -17.54 -58.44 11.27
C THR A 360 -17.32 -56.93 11.36
N ALA A 361 -18.37 -56.18 11.68
CA ALA A 361 -18.29 -54.73 11.84
C ALA A 361 -17.39 -54.35 13.01
N HIS A 362 -16.63 -53.26 12.86
CA HIS A 362 -15.98 -52.60 13.98
C HIS A 362 -17.05 -52.10 14.96
N SER A 363 -16.73 -52.07 16.25
CA SER A 363 -17.63 -51.54 17.27
C SER A 363 -16.90 -50.56 18.19
N ILE A 364 -17.65 -49.64 18.79
CA ILE A 364 -17.12 -48.73 19.81
C ILE A 364 -17.60 -49.23 21.16
N GLY A 365 -16.65 -49.51 22.05
CA GLY A 365 -16.87 -49.79 23.47
C GLY A 365 -16.25 -48.67 24.32
N GLY A 366 -16.14 -48.89 25.62
CA GLY A 366 -15.46 -47.98 26.53
C GLY A 366 -15.93 -48.14 27.95
N VAL A 367 -15.24 -47.47 28.88
CA VAL A 367 -15.56 -47.41 30.31
C VAL A 367 -15.24 -46.01 30.84
N CYS A 368 -15.61 -45.70 32.07
CA CYS A 368 -15.19 -44.46 32.71
C CYS A 368 -13.67 -44.43 32.90
N VAL A 369 -13.09 -43.23 32.95
CA VAL A 369 -11.65 -43.03 33.16
C VAL A 369 -11.11 -43.75 34.40
N SER A 370 -11.92 -43.93 35.44
CA SER A 370 -11.57 -44.67 36.66
C SER A 370 -11.36 -46.17 36.46
N GLN A 371 -11.86 -46.74 35.37
CA GLN A 371 -11.75 -48.14 34.99
C GLN A 371 -10.70 -48.38 33.87
N MET A 372 -9.96 -47.33 33.51
CA MET A 372 -8.83 -47.39 32.57
C MET A 372 -7.51 -47.49 33.35
N PHE A 373 -6.69 -48.47 32.98
CA PHE A 373 -5.42 -48.75 33.65
C PHE A 373 -4.30 -48.95 32.63
N ALA A 374 -3.06 -48.75 33.07
CA ALA A 374 -1.87 -49.09 32.30
C ALA A 374 -0.75 -49.54 33.25
N GLY A 375 0.07 -50.48 32.78
CA GLY A 375 1.23 -50.98 33.53
C GLY A 375 1.58 -52.41 33.13
N GLU A 376 2.64 -52.95 33.74
CA GLU A 376 3.13 -54.31 33.45
C GLU A 376 2.31 -55.40 34.15
N THR A 377 1.57 -55.03 35.20
CA THR A 377 0.74 -55.95 35.99
C THR A 377 -0.74 -55.63 35.83
N ALA A 378 -1.56 -56.68 35.68
CA ALA A 378 -3.01 -56.53 35.55
C ALA A 378 -3.64 -55.92 36.83
N PRO A 379 -4.61 -55.00 36.69
CA PRO A 379 -5.35 -54.42 37.82
C PRO A 379 -6.42 -55.39 38.36
N THR A 380 -6.82 -55.23 39.63
CA THR A 380 -7.88 -56.03 40.28
C THR A 380 -8.84 -55.13 41.07
N ASN A 381 -9.33 -54.07 40.42
CA ASN A 381 -9.78 -52.87 41.13
C ASN A 381 -11.26 -52.54 40.90
N ALA A 382 -11.86 -52.99 39.80
CA ALA A 382 -13.24 -52.71 39.41
C ALA A 382 -13.80 -53.80 38.48
N GLN A 383 -15.12 -53.80 38.27
CA GLN A 383 -15.76 -54.54 37.18
C GLN A 383 -15.66 -53.73 35.88
N ASP A 384 -15.66 -54.39 34.70
CA ASP A 384 -15.56 -53.75 33.38
C ASP A 384 -14.35 -52.82 33.27
N MET A 385 -13.18 -53.40 33.08
CA MET A 385 -11.90 -52.68 33.05
C MET A 385 -11.21 -52.83 31.70
N TYR A 386 -10.52 -51.76 31.29
CA TYR A 386 -9.53 -51.82 30.23
C TYR A 386 -8.14 -51.60 30.81
N TRP A 387 -7.20 -52.43 30.39
CA TRP A 387 -5.81 -52.36 30.81
C TRP A 387 -4.91 -52.36 29.59
N TYR A 388 -4.10 -51.32 29.45
CA TYR A 388 -2.97 -51.33 28.56
C TYR A 388 -1.80 -52.06 29.24
N ASP A 389 -1.61 -53.32 28.84
CA ASP A 389 -0.50 -54.18 29.23
C ASP A 389 0.77 -53.65 28.56
N THR A 390 1.56 -52.89 29.30
CA THR A 390 2.73 -52.19 28.75
C THR A 390 3.88 -53.14 28.46
N ALA A 391 3.92 -54.30 29.11
CA ALA A 391 4.96 -55.31 28.91
C ALA A 391 4.76 -56.05 27.57
N ASN A 392 3.50 -56.37 27.24
CA ASN A 392 3.16 -57.06 26.00
C ASN A 392 2.70 -56.10 24.89
N ASN A 393 2.50 -54.82 25.20
CA ASN A 393 1.97 -53.81 24.27
C ASN A 393 0.61 -54.18 23.67
N LEU A 394 -0.35 -54.50 24.55
CA LEU A 394 -1.70 -54.92 24.18
C LEU A 394 -2.73 -54.22 25.06
N ILE A 395 -3.91 -53.93 24.52
CA ILE A 395 -5.07 -53.53 25.32
C ILE A 395 -5.92 -54.76 25.59
N LYS A 396 -6.25 -54.98 26.87
CA LYS A 396 -7.05 -56.10 27.34
C LYS A 396 -8.30 -55.60 28.05
N PHE A 397 -9.38 -56.37 27.96
CA PHE A 397 -10.65 -56.09 28.62
C PHE A 397 -10.97 -57.18 29.65
N SER A 398 -11.56 -56.79 30.77
CA SER A 398 -12.09 -57.69 31.80
C SER A 398 -13.53 -57.28 32.11
N GLY A 399 -14.50 -58.16 31.84
CA GLY A 399 -15.90 -57.96 32.24
C GLY A 399 -16.18 -58.31 33.71
N ASP A 400 -15.20 -58.92 34.40
CA ASP A 400 -15.25 -59.22 35.82
C ASP A 400 -14.29 -58.29 36.61
N THR A 401 -13.97 -58.65 37.87
CA THR A 401 -13.10 -57.86 38.76
C THR A 401 -11.60 -58.01 38.47
N GLY A 402 -11.21 -58.40 37.25
CA GLY A 402 -9.81 -58.61 36.83
C GLY A 402 -9.30 -60.03 37.02
N ALA A 403 -10.21 -60.99 37.22
CA ALA A 403 -9.89 -62.42 37.34
C ALA A 403 -9.66 -63.07 35.96
N SER A 404 -10.32 -62.56 34.92
CA SER A 404 -10.12 -62.99 33.53
C SER A 404 -9.88 -61.80 32.61
N TRP A 405 -9.00 -61.98 31.62
CA TRP A 405 -8.63 -60.92 30.68
C TRP A 405 -8.71 -61.43 29.26
N GLU A 406 -9.51 -60.76 28.45
CA GLU A 406 -9.67 -61.04 27.04
C GLU A 406 -8.76 -60.10 26.23
N PHE A 407 -8.09 -60.66 25.23
CA PHE A 407 -7.38 -59.85 24.25
C PHE A 407 -8.39 -59.21 23.32
N ALA A 408 -8.39 -57.88 23.27
CA ALA A 408 -9.14 -57.12 22.30
C ALA A 408 -8.14 -56.54 21.30
N MET A 409 -8.39 -56.70 20.00
CA MET A 409 -7.78 -55.85 18.97
C MET A 409 -8.33 -54.43 19.11
N ALA A 410 -7.95 -53.75 20.18
CA ALA A 410 -8.54 -52.50 20.62
C ALA A 410 -7.60 -51.33 20.32
N SER A 411 -8.17 -50.23 19.85
CA SER A 411 -7.44 -48.97 19.70
C SER A 411 -7.10 -48.37 21.06
N PHE A 412 -6.14 -47.44 21.08
CA PHE A 412 -6.11 -46.45 22.15
C PHE A 412 -7.44 -45.67 22.21
N PRO A 413 -7.79 -45.10 23.39
CA PRO A 413 -8.96 -44.24 23.51
C PRO A 413 -8.98 -43.13 22.47
N ILE A 414 -10.15 -42.86 21.89
CA ILE A 414 -10.31 -41.90 20.78
C ILE A 414 -10.74 -40.51 21.25
N CYS A 415 -11.39 -40.42 22.41
CA CYS A 415 -11.79 -39.15 23.02
C CYS A 415 -12.13 -39.33 24.50
N GLN A 416 -12.38 -38.22 25.19
CA GLN A 416 -13.00 -38.19 26.51
C GLN A 416 -14.34 -37.48 26.42
N VAL A 417 -15.42 -38.13 26.90
CA VAL A 417 -16.79 -37.66 26.70
C VAL A 417 -17.68 -37.99 27.91
N ASP A 418 -18.75 -37.24 28.09
CA ASP A 418 -19.80 -37.58 29.07
C ASP A 418 -20.96 -38.29 28.36
N VAL A 419 -21.53 -39.30 29.02
CA VAL A 419 -22.74 -39.99 28.56
C VAL A 419 -23.90 -39.60 29.46
N ILE A 420 -24.98 -39.08 28.85
CA ILE A 420 -26.19 -38.64 29.52
C ILE A 420 -27.32 -39.65 29.27
N PHE A 421 -28.01 -40.00 30.36
CA PHE A 421 -29.14 -40.92 30.40
C PHE A 421 -30.41 -40.13 30.69
N GLU A 422 -31.33 -40.11 29.73
CA GLU A 422 -32.66 -39.55 29.93
C GLU A 422 -33.67 -40.62 30.35
N SER A 423 -33.49 -41.86 29.88
CA SER A 423 -34.26 -43.03 30.30
C SER A 423 -33.51 -44.33 29.97
N ALA A 424 -34.06 -45.49 30.34
CA ALA A 424 -33.47 -46.80 29.99
C ALA A 424 -33.27 -47.01 28.48
N SER A 425 -34.00 -46.29 27.62
CA SER A 425 -33.98 -46.46 26.15
C SER A 425 -33.43 -45.26 25.38
N VAL A 426 -33.05 -44.17 26.07
CA VAL A 426 -32.67 -42.90 25.45
C VAL A 426 -31.35 -42.41 26.05
N LYS A 427 -30.30 -42.40 25.23
CA LYS A 427 -28.91 -42.11 25.62
C LYS A 427 -28.30 -41.13 24.64
N TYR A 428 -27.66 -40.08 25.13
CA TYR A 428 -26.97 -39.11 24.30
C TYR A 428 -25.53 -38.93 24.79
N PHE A 429 -24.62 -38.71 23.84
CA PHE A 429 -23.26 -38.30 24.12
C PHE A 429 -23.18 -36.77 24.08
N ASN A 430 -22.49 -36.19 25.05
CA ASN A 430 -22.06 -34.81 24.92
C ASN A 430 -21.00 -34.69 23.82
N TYR A 431 -20.78 -33.46 23.33
CA TYR A 431 -19.60 -33.23 22.53
C TYR A 431 -18.33 -33.57 23.34
N PRO A 432 -17.32 -34.23 22.74
CA PRO A 432 -16.13 -34.65 23.47
C PRO A 432 -15.42 -33.47 24.16
N LYS A 433 -14.97 -33.69 25.41
CA LYS A 433 -14.13 -32.76 26.18
C LYS A 433 -12.71 -32.67 25.62
N ALA A 434 -12.25 -33.74 24.98
CA ALA A 434 -10.98 -33.83 24.28
C ALA A 434 -11.06 -34.92 23.20
N ILE A 435 -10.44 -34.68 22.05
CA ILE A 435 -10.29 -35.65 20.96
C ILE A 435 -8.82 -36.05 20.87
N PHE A 436 -8.52 -37.34 20.82
CA PHE A 436 -7.16 -37.87 20.88
C PHE A 436 -6.61 -38.21 19.49
N SER A 437 -6.48 -37.20 18.63
CA SER A 437 -6.03 -37.37 17.24
C SER A 437 -4.55 -37.73 17.11
N HIS A 438 -3.67 -37.00 17.81
CA HIS A 438 -2.22 -37.16 17.74
C HIS A 438 -1.57 -37.44 19.10
N CYS A 439 -2.31 -37.26 20.18
CA CYS A 439 -1.90 -37.64 21.54
C CYS A 439 -3.13 -37.99 22.38
N GLY A 440 -2.93 -38.78 23.43
CA GLY A 440 -3.99 -39.16 24.35
C GLY A 440 -3.46 -39.93 25.55
N PHE A 441 -4.37 -40.50 26.34
CA PHE A 441 -4.00 -41.29 27.52
C PHE A 441 -4.92 -42.49 27.80
N ILE A 442 -4.38 -43.46 28.52
CA ILE A 442 -5.09 -44.63 29.09
C ILE A 442 -4.48 -44.96 30.46
N GLY A 443 -5.28 -44.83 31.53
CA GLY A 443 -4.78 -45.01 32.89
C GLY A 443 -3.63 -44.05 33.23
N SER A 444 -2.48 -44.59 33.62
CA SER A 444 -1.25 -43.84 33.88
C SER A 444 -0.35 -43.64 32.65
N ALA A 445 -0.73 -44.21 31.50
CA ALA A 445 0.01 -44.10 30.26
C ALA A 445 -0.51 -42.94 29.40
N TYR A 446 0.39 -42.22 28.77
CA TYR A 446 0.04 -41.26 27.72
C TYR A 446 0.95 -41.43 26.51
N TRP A 447 0.43 -41.08 25.34
CA TRP A 447 1.12 -41.29 24.07
C TRP A 447 1.18 -40.02 23.21
N LEU A 448 2.19 -39.97 22.33
CA LEU A 448 2.29 -39.06 21.21
C LEU A 448 2.49 -39.91 19.95
N ASP A 449 1.72 -39.64 18.92
CA ASP A 449 1.80 -40.37 17.66
C ASP A 449 3.08 -40.00 16.88
N LYS A 450 3.36 -40.78 15.84
CA LYS A 450 4.36 -40.45 14.81
C LYS A 450 3.90 -39.28 13.94
N GLU A 451 4.82 -38.72 13.17
CA GLU A 451 4.59 -37.64 12.20
C GLU A 451 4.07 -36.32 12.80
N VAL A 452 4.19 -36.14 14.12
CA VAL A 452 3.91 -34.86 14.78
C VAL A 452 5.14 -33.97 14.63
N LYS A 453 5.02 -32.93 13.81
CA LYS A 453 6.05 -31.90 13.63
C LYS A 453 5.95 -30.85 14.73
N TYR A 454 7.08 -30.50 15.31
CA TYR A 454 7.15 -29.57 16.42
C TYR A 454 8.31 -28.60 16.27
N LEU A 455 8.16 -27.46 16.95
CA LEU A 455 9.16 -26.42 17.02
C LEU A 455 9.52 -26.15 18.47
N ALA A 456 10.71 -26.58 18.90
CA ALA A 456 11.22 -26.35 20.24
C ALA A 456 12.15 -25.12 20.28
N PRO A 457 12.07 -24.27 21.31
CA PRO A 457 12.93 -23.10 21.45
C PRO A 457 14.38 -23.51 21.72
N ASN A 458 15.34 -22.83 21.09
CA ASN A 458 16.77 -23.13 21.18
C ASN A 458 17.66 -21.88 21.12
N GLY A 459 17.27 -20.85 21.87
CA GLY A 459 18.06 -19.64 21.98
C GLY A 459 17.83 -18.65 20.86
N LYS A 460 18.74 -17.68 20.78
CA LYS A 460 18.79 -16.70 19.70
C LYS A 460 20.18 -16.74 19.04
N SER A 461 20.22 -16.36 17.76
CA SER A 461 21.48 -16.07 17.07
C SER A 461 22.15 -14.82 17.63
N GLU A 462 23.41 -14.58 17.25
CA GLU A 462 24.14 -13.34 17.57
C GLU A 462 23.41 -12.08 17.08
N THR A 463 22.60 -12.21 16.02
CA THR A 463 21.77 -11.14 15.44
C THR A 463 20.41 -10.99 16.12
N GLY A 464 20.12 -11.73 17.19
CA GLY A 464 18.87 -11.65 17.95
C GLY A 464 17.67 -12.39 17.34
N THR A 465 17.86 -13.11 16.24
CA THR A 465 16.82 -13.94 15.60
C THR A 465 16.56 -15.21 16.43
N LEU A 466 15.31 -15.67 16.49
CA LEU A 466 14.96 -16.91 17.18
C LEU A 466 15.65 -18.11 16.52
N ASN A 467 16.36 -18.90 17.31
CA ASN A 467 16.91 -20.18 16.91
C ASN A 467 16.01 -21.29 17.48
N ASN A 468 15.43 -22.12 16.61
CA ASN A 468 14.51 -23.17 17.01
C ASN A 468 14.99 -24.53 16.51
N ILE A 469 14.70 -25.58 17.27
CA ILE A 469 14.86 -26.96 16.84
C ILE A 469 13.53 -27.41 16.24
N GLU A 470 13.53 -27.64 14.93
CA GLU A 470 12.44 -28.32 14.26
C GLU A 470 12.68 -29.83 14.31
N GLY A 471 11.64 -30.59 14.63
CA GLY A 471 11.71 -32.04 14.67
C GLY A 471 10.37 -32.68 14.32
N VAL A 472 10.42 -33.98 14.05
CA VAL A 472 9.24 -34.81 13.77
C VAL A 472 9.34 -36.09 14.58
N THR A 473 8.24 -36.52 15.18
CA THR A 473 8.18 -37.81 15.87
C THR A 473 8.24 -38.95 14.84
N GLN A 474 9.12 -39.93 15.06
CA GLN A 474 9.33 -41.02 14.09
C GLN A 474 8.36 -42.19 14.32
N ASP A 475 8.12 -42.52 15.59
CA ASP A 475 7.27 -43.63 16.03
C ASP A 475 6.35 -43.19 17.17
N VAL A 476 5.29 -43.96 17.43
CA VAL A 476 4.41 -43.78 18.60
C VAL A 476 5.25 -43.89 19.87
N GLN A 477 5.29 -42.81 20.63
CA GLN A 477 5.98 -42.78 21.91
C GLN A 477 4.98 -42.91 23.05
N ILE A 478 5.37 -43.63 24.10
CA ILE A 478 4.55 -43.84 25.29
C ILE A 478 5.37 -43.56 26.52
N HIS A 479 4.77 -42.86 27.47
CA HIS A 479 5.33 -42.66 28.80
C HIS A 479 4.34 -43.15 29.86
N ILE A 480 4.87 -43.78 30.91
CA ILE A 480 4.09 -44.26 32.06
C ILE A 480 4.42 -43.39 33.27
N ILE A 481 3.39 -42.86 33.93
CA ILE A 481 3.57 -42.07 35.15
C ILE A 481 3.85 -42.99 36.34
N THR A 482 4.88 -42.70 37.13
CA THR A 482 5.38 -43.54 38.25
C THR A 482 5.35 -42.82 39.62
N ASP A 483 5.54 -43.54 40.73
CA ASP A 483 5.27 -43.02 42.09
C ASP A 483 6.20 -41.88 42.56
N GLU A 484 7.42 -41.75 42.02
CA GLU A 484 8.33 -40.64 42.31
C GLU A 484 7.82 -39.27 41.78
N GLU A 485 6.72 -39.28 41.03
CA GLU A 485 6.21 -38.19 40.20
C GLU A 485 4.97 -37.46 40.79
N SER A 486 4.51 -37.92 41.96
CA SER A 486 3.11 -37.83 42.44
C SER A 486 2.77 -36.71 43.45
N ASN A 487 3.72 -35.85 43.84
CA ASN A 487 3.55 -34.96 45.01
C ASN A 487 2.58 -33.76 44.87
N ASN A 488 1.66 -33.69 43.88
CA ASN A 488 0.62 -32.66 43.86
C ASN A 488 -0.55 -32.93 42.90
N THR A 489 -1.79 -32.67 43.35
CA THR A 489 -3.07 -32.67 42.62
C THR A 489 -3.21 -31.52 41.60
N ALA A 490 -2.10 -31.02 41.05
CA ALA A 490 -2.07 -29.89 40.11
C ALA A 490 -1.93 -30.35 38.65
N SER A 491 -2.42 -29.53 37.71
CA SER A 491 -2.27 -29.75 36.27
C SER A 491 -0.80 -29.93 35.85
N LYS A 492 -0.58 -30.90 34.97
CA LYS A 492 0.69 -31.36 34.41
C LYS A 492 0.75 -31.05 32.92
N CYS A 493 1.94 -31.09 32.34
CA CYS A 493 2.14 -30.86 30.91
C CYS A 493 2.96 -31.99 30.28
N MET A 494 2.49 -32.49 29.14
CA MET A 494 3.23 -33.41 28.27
C MET A 494 4.17 -32.59 27.40
N ALA A 495 5.45 -32.91 27.39
CA ALA A 495 6.45 -32.22 26.58
C ALA A 495 7.39 -33.20 25.88
N TRP A 496 7.76 -32.90 24.64
CA TRP A 496 8.83 -33.61 23.95
C TRP A 496 10.16 -32.92 24.22
N VAL A 497 11.16 -33.69 24.63
CA VAL A 497 12.54 -33.22 24.75
C VAL A 497 13.27 -33.57 23.46
N SER A 498 14.10 -32.67 22.94
CA SER A 498 14.85 -32.83 21.67
C SER A 498 15.76 -34.06 21.59
N SER A 499 15.88 -34.88 22.64
CA SER A 499 16.55 -36.17 22.70
C SER A 499 15.68 -37.36 22.26
N ASN A 500 14.62 -37.13 21.49
CA ASN A 500 13.67 -38.15 20.99
C ASN A 500 12.91 -38.93 22.06
N SER A 501 12.61 -38.32 23.20
CA SER A 501 11.79 -38.93 24.24
C SER A 501 10.72 -37.98 24.73
N ILE A 502 9.50 -38.51 24.89
CA ILE A 502 8.46 -37.84 25.67
C ILE A 502 8.92 -37.72 27.13
N SER A 503 8.67 -36.55 27.73
CA SER A 503 8.79 -36.31 29.16
C SER A 503 7.51 -35.62 29.66
N TRP A 504 7.23 -35.67 30.96
CA TRP A 504 6.23 -34.82 31.61
C TRP A 504 6.92 -33.94 32.64
N TRP A 505 6.29 -32.82 33.03
CA TRP A 505 6.73 -32.04 34.21
C TRP A 505 5.60 -31.70 35.18
N GLY A 506 5.95 -31.79 36.47
CA GLY A 506 5.12 -31.45 37.61
C GLY A 506 5.11 -29.97 37.98
N ASN A 507 3.95 -29.53 38.50
CA ASN A 507 3.64 -28.21 39.07
C ASN A 507 3.78 -27.04 38.09
N ALA A 508 2.81 -26.98 37.17
CA ALA A 508 2.65 -25.94 36.17
C ALA A 508 2.36 -24.57 36.80
N SER A 509 3.42 -23.81 37.04
CA SER A 509 3.36 -22.39 36.73
C SER A 509 4.04 -22.19 35.39
N ILE A 510 3.45 -22.72 34.29
CA ILE A 510 3.80 -22.27 32.93
C ILE A 510 3.46 -20.78 32.87
N LYS A 511 4.42 -19.97 33.32
CA LYS A 511 4.31 -18.52 33.39
C LYS A 511 5.00 -18.00 32.16
N THR A 512 4.24 -17.29 31.37
CA THR A 512 4.75 -16.58 30.22
C THR A 512 5.09 -15.21 30.76
N SER A 513 6.37 -14.99 31.07
CA SER A 513 6.77 -13.76 31.73
C SER A 513 8.05 -13.26 31.08
N TYR A 514 8.00 -12.02 30.59
CA TYR A 514 9.19 -11.25 30.24
C TYR A 514 10.12 -11.10 31.45
N THR A 515 9.57 -11.23 32.66
CA THR A 515 10.30 -11.14 33.92
C THR A 515 10.44 -12.52 34.57
N LYS A 516 11.70 -12.90 34.79
CA LYS A 516 12.09 -14.12 35.51
C LYS A 516 11.31 -14.27 36.83
N PRO A 517 10.56 -15.37 37.03
CA PRO A 517 9.83 -15.61 38.27
C PRO A 517 10.77 -15.95 39.45
N SER A 518 10.34 -15.63 40.67
CA SER A 518 11.02 -16.06 41.90
C SER A 518 10.98 -17.59 42.02
N VAL A 519 12.12 -18.20 42.39
CA VAL A 519 12.24 -19.66 42.46
C VAL A 519 11.70 -20.18 43.79
N THR A 520 10.61 -20.95 43.74
CA THR A 520 10.09 -21.70 44.89
C THR A 520 9.84 -23.15 44.46
N GLY A 521 10.78 -24.04 44.79
CA GLY A 521 10.67 -25.48 44.50
C GLY A 521 10.75 -25.80 42.99
N TYR A 522 9.95 -26.77 42.54
CA TYR A 522 9.84 -27.12 41.12
C TYR A 522 9.19 -25.98 40.34
N THR A 523 9.99 -25.23 39.56
CA THR A 523 9.52 -24.10 38.75
C THR A 523 9.94 -24.28 37.29
N ARG A 524 9.04 -23.96 36.37
CA ARG A 524 9.26 -23.96 34.92
C ARG A 524 8.72 -22.67 34.33
N TYR A 525 9.38 -22.07 33.35
CA TYR A 525 8.79 -20.97 32.59
C TYR A 525 9.42 -20.87 31.20
N PHE A 526 8.68 -20.33 30.24
CA PHE A 526 9.22 -20.03 28.92
C PHE A 526 9.76 -18.60 28.92
N ASP A 527 11.05 -18.45 28.64
CA ASP A 527 11.72 -17.17 28.52
C ASP A 527 11.68 -16.72 27.06
N SER A 528 10.74 -15.85 26.71
CA SER A 528 10.59 -15.32 25.36
C SER A 528 11.72 -14.39 24.93
N ASN A 529 12.46 -13.81 25.89
CA ASN A 529 13.60 -12.95 25.58
C ASN A 529 14.80 -13.78 25.15
N GLU A 530 15.06 -14.90 25.83
CA GLU A 530 16.18 -15.78 25.48
C GLU A 530 15.77 -16.91 24.52
N ASN A 531 14.48 -17.10 24.26
CA ASN A 531 13.93 -18.24 23.51
C ASN A 531 14.39 -19.59 24.07
N TYR A 532 14.19 -19.78 25.37
CA TYR A 532 14.45 -21.05 26.04
C TYR A 532 13.36 -21.36 27.04
N TRP A 533 13.08 -22.65 27.23
CA TRP A 533 12.45 -23.08 28.46
C TRP A 533 13.47 -23.14 29.59
N LYS A 534 13.04 -22.67 30.75
CA LYS A 534 13.84 -22.59 31.96
C LYS A 534 13.27 -23.57 32.98
N LYS A 535 14.14 -24.41 33.56
CA LYS A 535 13.76 -25.35 34.62
C LYS A 535 14.59 -25.20 35.89
N ALA A 536 13.93 -25.29 37.04
CA ALA A 536 14.53 -25.39 38.36
C ALA A 536 13.92 -26.60 39.10
N ASP A 537 14.75 -27.60 39.40
CA ASP A 537 14.36 -28.87 40.04
C ASP A 537 14.80 -28.90 41.49
N LEU A 538 13.96 -28.37 42.40
CA LEU A 538 14.33 -28.11 43.81
C LEU A 538 15.58 -27.23 43.98
N SER A 539 16.04 -26.61 42.89
CA SER A 539 17.18 -25.70 42.83
C SER A 539 16.73 -24.26 43.01
N THR A 540 17.65 -23.37 43.40
CA THR A 540 17.45 -21.91 43.38
C THR A 540 17.85 -21.29 42.02
N THR A 541 18.38 -22.08 41.09
CA THR A 541 18.85 -21.65 39.77
C THR A 541 18.06 -22.30 38.64
N PHE A 542 17.88 -21.54 37.54
CA PHE A 542 17.27 -22.05 36.32
C PHE A 542 18.34 -22.58 35.36
N THR A 543 18.01 -23.68 34.69
CA THR A 543 18.78 -24.27 33.58
C THR A 543 17.97 -24.24 32.30
N ASN A 544 18.63 -24.14 31.16
CA ASN A 544 17.97 -24.15 29.85
C ASN A 544 17.58 -25.59 29.46
N THR A 545 16.46 -25.72 28.78
CA THR A 545 16.01 -26.99 28.20
C THR A 545 15.28 -26.73 26.89
N ASN A 546 15.46 -27.63 25.93
CA ASN A 546 14.81 -27.58 24.63
C ASN A 546 13.61 -28.52 24.64
N LEU A 547 12.42 -27.97 24.41
CA LEU A 547 11.21 -28.77 24.46
C LEU A 547 10.02 -28.11 23.77
N CYS A 548 9.06 -28.94 23.38
CA CYS A 548 7.77 -28.50 22.90
C CYS A 548 6.66 -29.18 23.72
N PRO A 549 5.76 -28.44 24.37
CA PRO A 549 4.56 -28.99 24.98
C PRO A 549 3.54 -29.48 23.94
N PHE A 550 2.80 -30.55 24.25
CA PHE A 550 1.76 -31.12 23.38
C PHE A 550 0.39 -31.25 24.03
N ALA A 551 0.32 -31.27 25.36
CA ALA A 551 -0.95 -31.37 26.08
C ALA A 551 -0.77 -30.93 27.53
N THR A 552 -1.89 -30.64 28.19
CA THR A 552 -1.98 -30.57 29.65
C THR A 552 -2.88 -31.67 30.18
N PHE A 553 -2.63 -32.17 31.40
CA PHE A 553 -3.42 -33.25 31.98
C PHE A 553 -3.48 -33.17 33.49
N ASN A 554 -4.50 -33.78 34.08
CA ASN A 554 -4.66 -33.89 35.53
C ASN A 554 -4.53 -35.35 35.96
N ILE A 555 -3.92 -35.58 37.12
CA ILE A 555 -3.69 -36.92 37.69
C ILE A 555 -4.28 -37.05 39.08
N ASN A 556 -4.65 -38.27 39.47
CA ASN A 556 -5.01 -38.60 40.85
C ASN A 556 -3.78 -39.00 41.69
N THR A 557 -3.99 -39.32 42.96
CA THR A 557 -2.95 -39.76 43.90
C THR A 557 -2.36 -41.14 43.59
N GLN A 558 -2.93 -41.87 42.64
CA GLN A 558 -2.51 -43.18 42.17
C GLN A 558 -1.87 -43.09 40.77
N ASN A 559 -1.48 -41.89 40.34
CA ASN A 559 -0.84 -41.62 39.04
C ASN A 559 -1.69 -41.93 37.80
N GLN A 560 -3.00 -42.14 37.96
CA GLN A 560 -3.90 -42.24 36.81
C GLN A 560 -4.24 -40.85 36.30
N ILE A 561 -4.24 -40.70 34.98
CA ILE A 561 -4.67 -39.48 34.31
C ILE A 561 -6.20 -39.46 34.32
N LEU A 562 -6.77 -38.34 34.77
CA LEU A 562 -8.22 -38.13 34.89
C LEU A 562 -8.79 -37.32 33.73
N SER A 563 -8.00 -36.42 33.17
CA SER A 563 -8.37 -35.60 32.02
C SER A 563 -7.13 -35.11 31.31
N MET A 564 -7.26 -34.87 30.01
CA MET A 564 -6.21 -34.33 29.16
C MET A 564 -6.79 -33.31 28.18
N GLN A 565 -6.01 -32.29 27.86
CA GLN A 565 -6.29 -31.25 26.89
C GLN A 565 -5.09 -31.17 25.93
N PRO A 566 -5.17 -31.83 24.75
CA PRO A 566 -4.20 -31.68 23.67
C PRO A 566 -4.03 -30.21 23.26
N TYR A 567 -2.83 -29.84 22.82
CA TYR A 567 -2.60 -28.59 22.11
C TYR A 567 -2.85 -28.76 20.62
N GLU A 568 -3.44 -27.73 20.03
CA GLU A 568 -3.74 -27.64 18.61
C GLU A 568 -2.50 -27.26 17.78
N ILE A 569 -2.61 -27.47 16.48
CA ILE A 569 -1.60 -27.00 15.52
C ILE A 569 -1.47 -25.47 15.63
N MET A 570 -0.23 -24.99 15.64
CA MET A 570 0.16 -23.60 15.84
C MET A 570 -0.32 -22.98 17.17
N GLN A 571 -0.85 -23.80 18.09
CA GLN A 571 -1.07 -23.37 19.46
C GLN A 571 0.30 -23.21 20.12
N VAL A 572 0.66 -21.95 20.34
CA VAL A 572 1.80 -21.60 21.18
C VAL A 572 1.45 -22.03 22.61
N ALA A 573 2.30 -22.84 23.24
CA ALA A 573 2.05 -23.40 24.58
C ALA A 573 2.17 -22.36 25.73
N ILE A 574 1.81 -21.10 25.44
CA ILE A 574 2.07 -19.88 26.18
C ILE A 574 0.70 -19.22 26.44
N GLY A 575 0.02 -19.68 27.50
CA GLY A 575 -1.25 -19.13 27.98
C GLY A 575 -2.44 -19.40 27.04
N ASN A 576 -3.65 -19.27 27.57
CA ASN A 576 -4.94 -19.46 26.88
C ASN A 576 -5.20 -18.45 25.72
N ASN A 577 -4.17 -17.92 25.07
CA ASN A 577 -4.26 -16.91 24.00
C ASN A 577 -3.76 -17.46 22.67
N SER A 578 -4.14 -18.69 22.32
CA SER A 578 -4.06 -19.18 20.94
C SER A 578 -5.07 -18.43 20.06
N VAL A 579 -4.70 -18.14 18.82
CA VAL A 579 -5.42 -17.33 17.81
C VAL A 579 -6.83 -17.87 17.46
N PHE A 580 -7.18 -19.08 17.93
CA PHE A 580 -8.47 -19.73 17.72
C PHE A 580 -9.28 -19.95 19.02
N TRP A 581 -8.80 -19.43 20.16
CA TRP A 581 -9.56 -19.47 21.40
C TRP A 581 -10.52 -18.28 21.50
N PRO A 582 -11.67 -18.48 22.16
CA PRO A 582 -12.58 -17.40 22.48
C PRO A 582 -11.85 -16.33 23.28
N ASP A 583 -11.90 -15.09 22.80
CA ASP A 583 -11.46 -13.94 23.56
C ASP A 583 -12.43 -13.72 24.72
N TYR A 584 -12.18 -14.40 25.85
CA TYR A 584 -12.99 -14.28 27.05
C TYR A 584 -13.06 -12.84 27.60
N THR A 585 -12.19 -11.93 27.13
CA THR A 585 -12.24 -10.50 27.48
C THR A 585 -13.12 -9.65 26.54
N ALA A 586 -13.46 -10.16 25.36
CA ALA A 586 -14.29 -9.51 24.35
C ALA A 586 -15.68 -10.17 24.21
N GLY A 587 -16.16 -10.81 25.27
CA GLY A 587 -17.47 -11.48 25.27
C GLY A 587 -18.63 -10.53 24.97
N ILE A 588 -19.47 -10.92 24.01
CA ILE A 588 -20.67 -10.20 23.62
C ILE A 588 -21.87 -11.00 24.15
N THR A 589 -22.55 -10.46 25.15
CA THR A 589 -23.78 -11.09 25.66
C THR A 589 -24.92 -10.87 24.68
N ILE A 590 -25.51 -11.95 24.21
CA ILE A 590 -26.66 -11.95 23.32
C ILE A 590 -27.91 -11.68 24.15
N SER A 591 -28.61 -10.58 23.84
CA SER A 591 -29.80 -10.12 24.56
C SER A 591 -31.11 -10.40 23.84
N ALA A 592 -31.06 -10.82 22.57
CA ALA A 592 -32.23 -11.15 21.76
C ALA A 592 -31.91 -12.28 20.77
N PHE A 593 -32.90 -13.14 20.52
CA PHE A 593 -32.83 -14.23 19.53
C PHE A 593 -33.96 -14.07 18.50
N PRO A 594 -33.78 -14.46 17.23
CA PRO A 594 -32.56 -15.03 16.65
C PRO A 594 -31.42 -14.01 16.58
N TYR A 595 -30.18 -14.47 16.76
CA TYR A 595 -28.97 -13.68 16.65
C TYR A 595 -28.07 -14.25 15.56
N THR A 596 -27.63 -13.42 14.63
CA THR A 596 -26.66 -13.83 13.60
C THR A 596 -25.26 -13.53 14.09
N ALA A 597 -24.39 -14.54 14.16
CA ALA A 597 -23.01 -14.39 14.60
C ALA A 597 -22.25 -13.44 13.65
N GLU A 598 -21.70 -12.34 14.20
CA GLU A 598 -20.95 -11.35 13.43
C GLU A 598 -19.49 -11.77 13.17
N TYR A 599 -18.98 -12.73 13.95
CA TYR A 599 -17.60 -13.20 13.94
C TYR A 599 -17.56 -14.72 14.17
N ASP A 600 -16.49 -15.38 13.71
CA ASP A 600 -16.17 -16.74 14.15
C ASP A 600 -15.80 -16.70 15.64
N GLY A 601 -16.28 -17.68 16.41
CA GLY A 601 -16.07 -17.68 17.85
C GLY A 601 -16.64 -18.88 18.58
N TRP A 602 -16.74 -18.74 19.90
CA TRP A 602 -17.36 -19.76 20.75
C TRP A 602 -18.48 -19.13 21.58
N LEU A 603 -19.62 -19.79 21.53
CA LEU A 603 -20.80 -19.41 22.29
C LEU A 603 -20.84 -20.18 23.60
N THR A 604 -20.97 -19.44 24.70
CA THR A 604 -21.31 -20.01 26.00
C THR A 604 -22.76 -19.76 26.33
N ALA A 605 -23.49 -20.82 26.69
CA ALA A 605 -24.88 -20.71 27.10
C ALA A 605 -25.17 -21.60 28.30
N SER A 606 -25.99 -21.10 29.22
CA SER A 606 -26.69 -21.96 30.18
C SER A 606 -28.09 -22.21 29.64
N VAL A 607 -28.48 -23.46 29.45
CA VAL A 607 -29.86 -23.79 29.04
C VAL A 607 -30.63 -24.25 30.28
N ILE A 608 -31.86 -23.77 30.47
CA ILE A 608 -32.65 -23.98 31.70
C ILE A 608 -33.92 -24.75 31.33
N GLY A 609 -34.11 -25.93 31.91
CA GLY A 609 -35.41 -26.61 31.92
C GLY A 609 -36.19 -26.29 33.21
N ASP A 610 -37.50 -26.06 33.11
CA ASP A 610 -38.36 -25.83 34.28
C ASP A 610 -39.17 -27.09 34.65
N GLN A 611 -38.88 -27.63 35.84
CA GLN A 611 -39.57 -28.80 36.40
C GLN A 611 -41.05 -28.55 36.69
N GLY A 612 -41.45 -27.31 36.98
CA GLY A 612 -42.81 -27.00 37.42
C GLY A 612 -43.83 -26.90 36.27
N THR A 613 -43.36 -26.66 35.05
CA THR A 613 -44.21 -26.34 33.89
C THR A 613 -44.04 -27.27 32.69
N GLY A 614 -43.07 -28.20 32.74
CA GLY A 614 -42.80 -29.15 31.64
C GLY A 614 -42.23 -28.46 30.38
N GLN A 615 -41.63 -27.28 30.54
CA GLN A 615 -41.03 -26.54 29.44
C GLN A 615 -39.55 -26.90 29.28
N ASN A 616 -39.14 -27.10 28.02
CA ASN A 616 -37.79 -27.46 27.63
C ASN A 616 -37.00 -26.21 27.20
N GLY A 617 -35.77 -26.10 27.70
CA GLY A 617 -34.81 -25.14 27.20
C GLY A 617 -34.03 -25.73 26.03
N TYR A 618 -33.74 -24.92 25.01
CA TYR A 618 -32.91 -25.36 23.89
C TYR A 618 -32.16 -24.20 23.24
N LEU A 619 -31.06 -24.54 22.56
CA LEU A 619 -30.28 -23.65 21.73
C LEU A 619 -30.04 -24.33 20.38
N GLN A 620 -30.26 -23.61 19.29
CA GLN A 620 -30.08 -24.09 17.93
C GLN A 620 -29.15 -23.16 17.15
N ILE A 621 -28.41 -23.74 16.21
CA ILE A 621 -27.60 -23.03 15.22
C ILE A 621 -28.10 -23.43 13.84
N ASN A 622 -28.49 -22.46 13.02
CA ASN A 622 -29.05 -22.66 11.68
C ASN A 622 -30.26 -23.62 11.65
N GLY A 623 -31.05 -23.63 12.73
CA GLY A 623 -32.21 -24.52 12.89
C GLY A 623 -31.90 -25.91 13.44
N ASN A 624 -30.63 -26.26 13.63
CA ASN A 624 -30.22 -27.53 14.24
C ASN A 624 -30.04 -27.36 15.75
N THR A 625 -30.74 -28.16 16.54
CA THR A 625 -30.60 -28.14 18.01
C THR A 625 -29.21 -28.62 18.41
N VAL A 626 -28.43 -27.73 19.02
CA VAL A 626 -27.05 -28.01 19.47
C VAL A 626 -26.96 -28.22 20.97
N VAL A 627 -27.91 -27.67 21.73
CA VAL A 627 -28.08 -27.95 23.16
C VAL A 627 -29.55 -28.04 23.48
N HIS A 628 -29.91 -29.01 24.31
CA HIS A 628 -31.28 -29.21 24.78
C HIS A 628 -31.26 -29.58 26.27
N SER A 629 -32.18 -29.02 27.05
CA SER A 629 -32.38 -29.33 28.46
C SER A 629 -33.86 -29.63 28.70
N TYR A 630 -34.16 -30.87 29.10
CA TYR A 630 -35.50 -31.27 29.47
C TYR A 630 -35.83 -30.86 30.91
N GLY A 631 -37.10 -30.49 31.16
CA GLY A 631 -37.60 -29.96 32.44
C GLY A 631 -37.64 -30.98 33.59
N LEU A 632 -36.54 -31.68 33.86
CA LEU A 632 -36.42 -32.66 34.94
C LEU A 632 -35.23 -32.43 35.87
N ASP A 633 -34.39 -31.40 35.68
CA ASP A 633 -33.35 -30.98 36.63
C ASP A 633 -32.99 -29.50 36.48
N TYR A 634 -32.81 -28.77 37.59
CA TYR A 634 -32.16 -27.45 37.61
C TYR A 634 -30.65 -27.60 37.31
N THR A 635 -30.30 -28.01 36.09
CA THR A 635 -28.90 -28.12 35.67
C THR A 635 -28.52 -26.88 34.89
N THR A 636 -27.81 -25.95 35.54
CA THR A 636 -27.10 -24.89 34.83
C THR A 636 -25.79 -25.48 34.28
N SER A 637 -25.89 -26.27 33.22
CA SER A 637 -24.71 -26.70 32.48
C SER A 637 -24.28 -25.54 31.58
N GLN A 638 -23.06 -25.02 31.77
CA GLN A 638 -22.46 -24.08 30.83
C GLN A 638 -21.93 -24.87 29.63
N TRP A 639 -22.54 -24.65 28.48
CA TRP A 639 -22.15 -25.27 27.22
C TRP A 639 -21.20 -24.35 26.48
N VAL A 640 -20.17 -24.91 25.83
CA VAL A 640 -19.23 -24.17 24.97
C VAL A 640 -19.38 -24.74 23.56
N ILE A 641 -19.83 -23.91 22.62
CA ILE A 641 -20.27 -24.34 21.29
C ILE A 641 -19.53 -23.51 20.23
N PRO A 642 -18.85 -24.11 19.25
CA PRO A 642 -18.25 -23.35 18.16
C PRO A 642 -19.33 -22.72 17.27
N VAL A 643 -19.12 -21.48 16.85
CA VAL A 643 -20.01 -20.72 15.96
C VAL A 643 -19.21 -20.04 14.86
N SER A 644 -19.69 -20.12 13.62
CA SER A 644 -19.09 -19.43 12.48
C SER A 644 -19.83 -18.12 12.20
N ARG A 645 -19.13 -17.14 11.64
CA ARG A 645 -19.72 -15.90 11.16
C ARG A 645 -20.86 -16.20 10.18
N GLY A 646 -22.02 -15.62 10.43
CA GLY A 646 -23.24 -15.84 9.65
C GLY A 646 -24.17 -16.93 10.20
N ASP A 647 -23.73 -17.72 11.19
CA ASP A 647 -24.59 -18.67 11.87
C ASP A 647 -25.75 -17.98 12.59
N VAL A 648 -26.97 -18.50 12.41
CA VAL A 648 -28.19 -17.99 13.05
C VAL A 648 -28.46 -18.79 14.31
N ILE A 649 -28.26 -18.15 15.46
CA ILE A 649 -28.48 -18.73 16.78
C ILE A 649 -29.91 -18.44 17.22
N THR A 650 -30.67 -19.47 17.57
CA THR A 650 -31.97 -19.36 18.25
C THR A 650 -31.90 -20.02 19.61
N ALA A 651 -32.60 -19.47 20.59
CA ALA A 651 -32.63 -20.04 21.93
C ALA A 651 -33.98 -19.87 22.60
N HIS A 652 -34.33 -20.81 23.48
CA HIS A 652 -35.56 -20.85 24.26
C HIS A 652 -35.22 -21.28 25.68
N GLN A 653 -35.73 -20.56 26.69
CA GLN A 653 -35.43 -20.78 28.12
C GLN A 653 -33.94 -21.01 28.41
N VAL A 654 -33.12 -20.00 28.10
CA VAL A 654 -31.69 -19.98 28.37
C VAL A 654 -31.35 -18.90 29.41
N GLY A 655 -30.31 -19.13 30.19
CA GLY A 655 -29.62 -18.12 30.98
C GLY A 655 -28.80 -17.18 30.10
N SER A 656 -27.74 -16.57 30.65
CA SER A 656 -26.88 -15.69 29.85
C SER A 656 -26.22 -16.49 28.73
N VAL A 657 -26.35 -15.98 27.50
CA VAL A 657 -25.66 -16.48 26.32
C VAL A 657 -24.64 -15.44 25.91
N THR A 658 -23.39 -15.83 25.79
CA THR A 658 -22.27 -14.94 25.45
C THR A 658 -21.47 -15.55 24.31
N ILE A 659 -21.31 -14.82 23.22
CA ILE A 659 -20.37 -15.19 22.17
C ILE A 659 -19.02 -14.55 22.46
N PHE A 660 -17.97 -15.34 22.40
CA PHE A 660 -16.60 -14.89 22.53
C PHE A 660 -15.93 -15.01 21.16
N PRO A 661 -15.62 -13.89 20.49
CA PRO A 661 -14.98 -13.91 19.17
C PRO A 661 -13.57 -14.50 19.28
N CYS A 662 -13.07 -15.15 18.22
CA CYS A 662 -11.70 -15.65 18.19
C CYS A 662 -10.68 -14.51 18.32
N LYS A 663 -9.65 -14.68 19.15
CA LYS A 663 -8.55 -13.69 19.24
C LYS A 663 -7.80 -13.56 17.91
N GLY A 664 -8.07 -12.48 17.18
CA GLY A 664 -7.44 -12.20 15.88
C GLY A 664 -8.27 -12.62 14.66
N GLY A 665 -9.51 -13.08 14.85
CA GLY A 665 -10.48 -13.27 13.78
C GLY A 665 -10.99 -11.93 13.22
N ARG A 666 -11.18 -11.84 11.90
CA ARG A 666 -11.83 -10.73 11.19
C ARG A 666 -13.31 -11.00 10.95
#